data_AF-B2TKE6-F1
#
_entry.id   AF-B2TKE6-F1
#
_cell.length_a   1.000
_cell.length_b   1.000
_cell.length_c   1.000
_cell.angle_alpha   90.00
_cell.angle_beta   90.00
_cell.angle_gamma   90.00
#
_symmetry.space_group_name_H-M   'P 1'
#
loop_
_entity.id
_entity.type
_entity.pdbx_description
1 polymer ?
#
loop_
_entity_poly.entity_id
_entity_poly.type
_entity_poly.pdbx_seq_one_letter_code
_entity_poly.pdbx_strand_id
1 'polypeptide(L)'
;MKNIFNIYKRDIKNIITNSSALIVIIALCILPSLYAWFNIAASWDPYAQEATSKIKIGVVNKDKGAFILDKDIILGDEVIEGLKENDLLGWQFVSEEEANEAIKKGKYYATITIPEDFSKDMTSIITSDIKKGTIIYTVNEKINAIAPKLTDKGASGVQENVTKSIIETVSKVLLTASKEAGIELEDQIPKISNVYNMLEEIRSRFGEINETTDLAYDGVVKIKELVKEIQEDMPLIYETLNNTKSLSSEVENFISVSKSGLNDMSPTIKGDIKLVSEISKDISSYTNSIIDAINSNTEKAPEMVNNLINKVRSLEKVNDSVLRFLKALNNISSTKPLNGIINRLETLQGNIDKIKTSLQSIKDSLDAGNAVDLSLLNNIKALADNVASTSEDIYSKFDTEILPQINDIFDSAFKVAENTLTIIEEAEKKLPKFENILDTVYKGADKGIEGITFVKEKLPEAERIINEITDKMKNVTDEKSLKELIDLLKEDVQERTDFLTTPVNLETRELYPMGNYGSAMTPFYSVLSLWVGLLLLLSILTVNTHGEYKFWEIYFGKLILFMTLALIQSLIVVIGDLYLLKVYCLNPILLILGMLFTSVVFVSILYSAVSVFGNVGKVIGIVLLVLQIGGSGGTFPIELTPRFFQVIHPFLPFTYAISFAREAIGGVVGEVLIKDIIILVIYAVASILIAVFLKKPINKILEKFTKKFEESGLSE
;
A
#
# COMPACT_ATOMS: atom_id res chain seq x y z
N MET A 1 -55.00 29.18 -54.30
CA MET A 1 -55.38 27.83 -53.80
C MET A 1 -56.09 26.97 -54.84
N LYS A 2 -57.09 27.46 -55.60
CA LYS A 2 -57.81 26.66 -56.63
C LYS A 2 -56.86 25.98 -57.63
N ASN A 3 -55.85 26.70 -58.13
CA ASN A 3 -54.87 26.17 -59.08
C ASN A 3 -53.98 25.06 -58.48
N ILE A 4 -53.58 25.19 -57.21
CA ILE A 4 -52.78 24.16 -56.48
C ILE A 4 -53.53 22.83 -56.47
N PHE A 5 -54.81 22.85 -56.08
CA PHE A 5 -55.65 21.66 -56.05
C PHE A 5 -55.97 21.13 -57.46
N ASN A 6 -56.07 22.00 -58.47
CA ASN A 6 -56.26 21.57 -59.86
C ASN A 6 -55.05 20.78 -60.38
N ILE A 7 -53.83 21.23 -60.09
CA ILE A 7 -52.59 20.53 -60.46
C ILE A 7 -52.56 19.14 -59.80
N TYR A 8 -52.80 19.09 -58.49
CA TYR A 8 -52.85 17.83 -57.74
C TYR A 8 -53.93 16.86 -58.28
N LYS A 9 -55.17 17.33 -58.45
CA LYS A 9 -56.27 16.50 -58.97
C LYS A 9 -55.99 15.98 -60.38
N ARG A 10 -55.40 16.82 -61.24
CA ARG A 10 -55.00 16.41 -62.59
C ARG A 10 -53.94 15.31 -62.54
N ASP A 11 -52.91 15.48 -61.72
CA ASP A 11 -51.82 14.51 -61.62
C ASP A 11 -52.30 13.17 -61.06
N ILE A 12 -53.15 13.18 -60.01
CA ILE A 12 -53.80 11.98 -59.49
C ILE A 12 -54.69 11.32 -60.55
N LYS A 13 -55.50 12.10 -61.28
CA LYS A 13 -56.32 11.57 -62.38
C LYS A 13 -55.44 10.91 -63.43
N ASN A 14 -54.35 11.56 -63.85
CA ASN A 14 -53.41 11.03 -64.84
C ASN A 14 -52.79 9.71 -64.37
N ILE A 15 -52.37 9.63 -63.11
CA ILE A 15 -51.83 8.40 -62.51
C ILE A 15 -52.88 7.28 -62.56
N ILE A 16 -54.12 7.54 -62.15
CA ILE A 16 -55.17 6.50 -62.07
C ILE A 16 -55.66 6.07 -63.47
N THR A 17 -55.75 7.00 -64.42
CA THR A 17 -56.27 6.71 -65.77
C THR A 17 -55.25 6.09 -66.72
N ASN A 18 -53.94 6.25 -66.46
CA ASN A 18 -52.88 5.68 -67.28
C ASN A 18 -52.33 4.43 -66.61
N SER A 19 -52.56 3.26 -67.21
CA SER A 19 -52.16 1.97 -66.65
C SER A 19 -50.65 1.84 -66.42
N SER A 20 -49.82 2.35 -67.34
CA SER A 20 -48.35 2.34 -67.17
C SER A 20 -47.90 3.22 -66.01
N ALA A 21 -48.45 4.44 -65.90
CA ALA A 21 -48.15 5.34 -64.79
C ALA A 21 -48.62 4.76 -63.45
N LEU A 22 -49.80 4.15 -63.41
CA LEU A 22 -50.34 3.51 -62.21
C LEU A 22 -49.42 2.36 -61.73
N ILE A 23 -48.98 1.48 -62.64
CA ILE A 23 -48.07 0.38 -62.31
C ILE A 23 -46.75 0.90 -61.75
N VAL A 24 -46.17 1.93 -62.40
CA VAL A 24 -44.92 2.53 -61.94
C VAL A 24 -45.09 3.17 -60.55
N ILE A 25 -46.19 3.88 -60.31
CA ILE A 25 -46.47 4.50 -59.00
C ILE A 25 -46.69 3.43 -57.92
N ILE A 26 -47.45 2.37 -58.20
CA ILE A 26 -47.63 1.26 -57.25
C ILE A 26 -46.28 0.62 -56.92
N ALA A 27 -45.46 0.34 -57.94
CA ALA A 27 -44.12 -0.20 -57.74
C ALA A 27 -43.25 0.74 -56.89
N LEU A 28 -43.27 2.05 -57.16
CA LEU A 28 -42.54 3.04 -56.37
C LEU A 28 -43.07 3.18 -54.95
N CYS A 29 -44.36 2.95 -54.71
CA CYS A 29 -44.92 2.94 -53.37
C CYS A 29 -44.46 1.72 -52.53
N ILE A 30 -44.18 0.59 -53.17
CA ILE A 30 -43.77 -0.66 -52.51
C ILE A 30 -42.24 -0.78 -52.38
N LEU A 31 -41.48 -0.27 -53.35
CA LEU A 31 -40.02 -0.44 -53.40
C LEU A 31 -39.27 -0.05 -52.11
N PRO A 32 -39.65 1.02 -51.38
CA PRO A 32 -38.99 1.39 -50.13
C PRO A 32 -39.22 0.34 -49.04
N SER A 33 -40.43 -0.22 -48.98
CA SER A 33 -40.78 -1.21 -47.99
C SER A 33 -40.02 -2.51 -48.20
N LEU A 34 -39.75 -2.90 -49.45
CA LEU A 34 -38.86 -4.03 -49.74
C LEU A 34 -37.46 -3.80 -49.16
N TYR A 35 -36.90 -2.59 -49.31
CA TYR A 35 -35.60 -2.28 -48.73
C TYR A 35 -35.62 -2.38 -47.20
N ALA A 36 -36.60 -1.76 -46.53
CA ALA A 36 -36.72 -1.87 -45.07
C ALA A 36 -36.88 -3.34 -44.65
N TRP A 37 -37.86 -4.04 -45.23
CA TRP A 37 -38.25 -5.36 -44.77
C TRP A 37 -37.16 -6.40 -44.98
N PHE A 38 -36.47 -6.40 -46.13
CA PHE A 38 -35.40 -7.37 -46.35
C PHE A 38 -34.21 -7.12 -45.41
N ASN A 39 -33.88 -5.87 -45.11
CA ASN A 39 -32.77 -5.58 -44.19
C ASN A 39 -33.14 -5.88 -42.73
N ILE A 40 -34.37 -5.57 -42.31
CA ILE A 40 -34.88 -5.93 -40.98
C ILE A 40 -34.95 -7.45 -40.85
N ALA A 41 -35.48 -8.16 -41.84
CA ALA A 41 -35.57 -9.63 -41.83
C ALA A 41 -34.18 -10.30 -41.88
N ALA A 42 -33.24 -9.79 -42.66
CA ALA A 42 -31.86 -10.29 -42.67
C ALA A 42 -31.14 -10.08 -41.32
N SER A 43 -31.56 -9.07 -40.58
CA SER A 43 -31.04 -8.74 -39.25
C SER A 43 -32.02 -9.16 -38.14
N TRP A 44 -32.92 -10.11 -38.39
CA TRP A 44 -34.05 -10.35 -37.47
C TRP A 44 -33.59 -10.75 -36.07
N ASP A 45 -32.73 -11.76 -36.00
CA ASP A 45 -32.06 -12.14 -34.76
C ASP A 45 -30.75 -12.91 -35.03
N PRO A 46 -29.64 -12.21 -35.29
CA PRO A 46 -28.34 -12.85 -35.52
C PRO A 46 -27.73 -13.43 -34.22
N TYR A 47 -28.35 -13.17 -33.06
CA TYR A 47 -27.87 -13.62 -31.75
C TYR A 47 -28.72 -14.76 -31.16
N ALA A 48 -29.82 -15.13 -31.84
CA ALA A 48 -30.58 -16.31 -31.49
C ALA A 48 -29.72 -17.58 -31.55
N GLN A 49 -29.99 -18.52 -30.66
CA GLN A 49 -29.29 -19.80 -30.54
C GLN A 49 -29.21 -20.56 -31.88
N GLU A 50 -30.27 -20.55 -32.69
CA GLU A 50 -30.33 -21.18 -34.01
C GLU A 50 -29.34 -20.57 -35.04
N ALA A 51 -28.94 -19.31 -34.83
CA ALA A 51 -27.95 -18.62 -35.63
C ALA A 51 -26.55 -18.80 -35.07
N THR A 52 -26.37 -18.64 -33.76
CA THR A 52 -25.06 -18.70 -33.08
C THR A 52 -24.49 -20.11 -33.02
N SER A 53 -25.33 -21.15 -32.90
CA SER A 53 -24.93 -22.57 -32.97
C SER A 53 -24.28 -22.98 -34.30
N LYS A 54 -24.45 -22.18 -35.37
CA LYS A 54 -23.79 -22.40 -36.66
C LYS A 54 -22.34 -21.91 -36.66
N ILE A 55 -21.92 -21.15 -35.66
CA ILE A 55 -20.55 -20.67 -35.50
C ILE A 55 -19.72 -21.78 -34.87
N LYS A 56 -18.86 -22.40 -35.71
CA LYS A 56 -18.06 -23.55 -35.29
C LYS A 56 -16.84 -23.13 -34.47
N ILE A 57 -16.70 -23.74 -33.30
CA ILE A 57 -15.57 -23.52 -32.38
C ILE A 57 -14.88 -24.85 -32.13
N GLY A 58 -13.59 -24.94 -32.44
CA GLY A 58 -12.81 -26.14 -32.16
C GLY A 58 -12.51 -26.24 -30.66
N VAL A 59 -12.69 -27.39 -30.05
CA VAL A 59 -12.38 -27.63 -28.63
C VAL A 59 -11.38 -28.78 -28.55
N VAL A 60 -10.27 -28.52 -27.87
CA VAL A 60 -9.16 -29.47 -27.70
C VAL A 60 -8.96 -29.67 -26.20
N ASN A 61 -9.12 -30.91 -25.71
CA ASN A 61 -8.79 -31.26 -24.34
C ASN A 61 -7.44 -32.02 -24.31
N LYS A 62 -6.45 -31.46 -23.62
CA LYS A 62 -5.16 -32.13 -23.36
C LYS A 62 -4.96 -32.48 -21.89
N ASP A 63 -5.91 -32.12 -21.02
CA ASP A 63 -5.81 -32.28 -19.57
C ASP A 63 -5.54 -33.72 -19.18
N LYS A 64 -4.56 -33.93 -18.29
CA LYS A 64 -4.17 -35.25 -17.79
C LYS A 64 -4.78 -35.60 -16.44
N GLY A 65 -5.50 -34.65 -15.82
CA GLY A 65 -6.06 -34.83 -14.47
C GLY A 65 -5.06 -34.53 -13.35
N ALA A 66 -5.55 -34.58 -12.11
CA ALA A 66 -4.78 -34.42 -10.89
C ALA A 66 -5.22 -35.42 -9.82
N PHE A 67 -4.27 -35.96 -9.05
CA PHE A 67 -4.55 -36.91 -7.97
C PHE A 67 -4.50 -36.22 -6.60
N ILE A 68 -5.65 -36.14 -5.93
CA ILE A 68 -5.85 -35.37 -4.69
C ILE A 68 -6.75 -36.12 -3.72
N LEU A 69 -6.35 -36.19 -2.45
CA LEU A 69 -7.12 -36.82 -1.36
C LEU A 69 -7.64 -38.22 -1.75
N ASP A 70 -6.75 -39.03 -2.33
CA ASP A 70 -7.03 -40.38 -2.83
C ASP A 70 -8.11 -40.47 -3.93
N LYS A 71 -8.34 -39.39 -4.67
CA LYS A 71 -9.25 -39.33 -5.83
C LYS A 71 -8.57 -38.72 -7.06
N ASP A 72 -8.83 -39.31 -8.22
CA ASP A 72 -8.53 -38.71 -9.52
C ASP A 72 -9.56 -37.63 -9.84
N ILE A 73 -9.10 -36.42 -10.13
CA ILE A 73 -9.92 -35.26 -10.52
C ILE A 73 -9.51 -34.85 -11.93
N ILE A 74 -10.44 -34.93 -12.88
CA ILE A 74 -10.24 -34.55 -14.29
C ILE A 74 -11.24 -33.45 -14.65
N LEU A 75 -10.89 -32.21 -14.34
CA LEU A 75 -11.73 -31.04 -14.59
C LEU A 75 -11.84 -30.71 -16.09
N GLY A 76 -10.85 -31.08 -16.90
CA GLY A 76 -10.91 -30.89 -18.35
C GLY A 76 -12.10 -31.58 -18.99
N ASP A 77 -12.48 -32.77 -18.51
CA ASP A 77 -13.66 -33.50 -19.02
C ASP A 77 -14.97 -32.85 -18.58
N GLU A 78 -15.03 -32.29 -17.37
CA GLU A 78 -16.18 -31.48 -16.92
C GLU A 78 -16.37 -30.23 -17.78
N VAL A 79 -15.27 -29.57 -18.18
CA VAL A 79 -15.34 -28.44 -19.13
C VAL A 79 -15.92 -28.90 -20.47
N ILE A 80 -15.52 -30.08 -20.95
CA ILE A 80 -16.01 -30.66 -22.19
C ILE A 80 -17.50 -31.02 -22.09
N GLU A 81 -17.95 -31.57 -20.96
CA GLU A 81 -19.37 -31.86 -20.73
C GLU A 81 -20.21 -30.58 -20.64
N GLY A 82 -19.77 -29.58 -19.89
CA GLY A 82 -20.45 -28.28 -19.83
C GLY A 82 -20.51 -27.56 -21.18
N LEU A 83 -19.50 -27.76 -22.03
CA LEU A 83 -19.50 -27.30 -23.42
C LEU A 83 -20.48 -28.07 -24.30
N LYS A 84 -20.66 -29.38 -24.07
CA LYS A 84 -21.66 -30.18 -24.80
C LYS A 84 -23.09 -29.83 -24.42
N GLU A 85 -23.33 -29.41 -23.18
CA GLU A 85 -24.63 -28.94 -22.71
C GLU A 85 -24.94 -27.50 -23.16
N ASN A 86 -23.91 -26.74 -23.53
CA ASN A 86 -24.06 -25.36 -24.00
C ASN A 86 -24.37 -25.31 -25.49
N ASP A 87 -25.64 -25.16 -25.87
CA ASP A 87 -26.04 -25.08 -27.28
C ASP A 87 -25.89 -23.67 -27.90
N LEU A 88 -25.26 -22.70 -27.22
CA LEU A 88 -25.13 -21.33 -27.73
C LEU A 88 -24.21 -21.25 -28.94
N LEU A 89 -23.17 -22.10 -29.01
CA LEU A 89 -22.19 -22.11 -30.09
C LEU A 89 -22.01 -23.53 -30.65
N GLY A 90 -21.49 -23.62 -31.88
CA GLY A 90 -21.27 -24.89 -32.56
C GLY A 90 -19.98 -25.56 -32.13
N TRP A 91 -19.93 -26.13 -30.93
CA TRP A 91 -18.72 -26.77 -30.39
C TRP A 91 -18.30 -28.00 -31.24
N GLN A 92 -17.02 -28.09 -31.58
CA GLN A 92 -16.44 -29.17 -32.37
C GLN A 92 -15.25 -29.75 -31.60
N PHE A 93 -15.45 -30.90 -30.97
CA PHE A 93 -14.42 -31.58 -30.18
C PHE A 93 -13.48 -32.36 -31.11
N VAL A 94 -12.24 -31.89 -31.24
CA VAL A 94 -11.29 -32.36 -32.26
C VAL A 94 -9.86 -32.43 -31.71
N SER A 95 -8.94 -33.01 -32.48
CA SER A 95 -7.51 -33.00 -32.13
C SER A 95 -6.91 -31.59 -32.29
N GLU A 96 -5.79 -31.34 -31.61
CA GLU A 96 -5.03 -30.08 -31.71
C GLU A 96 -4.61 -29.77 -33.16
N GLU A 97 -4.23 -30.79 -33.92
CA GLU A 97 -3.83 -30.67 -35.32
C GLU A 97 -4.99 -30.23 -36.21
N GLU A 98 -6.15 -30.86 -36.08
CA GLU A 98 -7.35 -30.48 -36.83
C GLU A 98 -7.81 -29.07 -36.42
N ALA A 99 -7.86 -28.76 -35.13
CA ALA A 99 -8.24 -27.45 -34.62
C ALA A 99 -7.38 -26.34 -35.23
N ASN A 100 -6.05 -26.52 -35.22
CA ASN A 100 -5.09 -25.57 -35.76
C ASN A 100 -5.19 -25.41 -37.27
N GLU A 101 -5.47 -26.46 -38.02
CA GLU A 101 -5.66 -26.38 -39.48
C GLU A 101 -7.01 -25.73 -39.83
N ALA A 102 -8.07 -26.11 -39.12
CA ALA A 102 -9.42 -25.64 -39.34
C ALA A 102 -9.58 -24.15 -38.99
N ILE A 103 -8.96 -23.65 -37.91
CA ILE A 103 -8.97 -22.23 -37.59
C ILE A 103 -8.20 -21.42 -38.64
N LYS A 104 -7.03 -21.90 -39.10
CA LYS A 104 -6.23 -21.24 -40.15
C LYS A 104 -6.97 -21.15 -41.48
N LYS A 105 -7.70 -22.20 -41.85
CA LYS A 105 -8.51 -22.27 -43.08
C LYS A 105 -9.86 -21.55 -42.95
N GLY A 106 -10.19 -21.02 -41.78
CA GLY A 106 -11.47 -20.34 -41.52
C GLY A 106 -12.68 -21.28 -41.45
N LYS A 107 -12.46 -22.58 -41.27
CA LYS A 107 -13.53 -23.56 -40.99
C LYS A 107 -14.05 -23.39 -39.56
N TYR A 108 -13.17 -23.02 -38.62
CA TYR A 108 -13.53 -22.63 -37.25
C TYR A 108 -13.25 -21.14 -37.03
N TYR A 109 -14.15 -20.49 -36.29
CA TYR A 109 -14.04 -19.07 -35.95
C TYR A 109 -13.09 -18.84 -34.78
N ALA A 110 -13.08 -19.78 -33.83
CA ALA A 110 -12.14 -19.82 -32.72
C ALA A 110 -11.84 -21.27 -32.32
N THR A 111 -10.81 -21.45 -31.49
CA THR A 111 -10.50 -22.70 -30.81
C THR A 111 -10.28 -22.46 -29.33
N ILE A 112 -10.73 -23.41 -28.51
CA ILE A 112 -10.51 -23.46 -27.07
C ILE A 112 -9.63 -24.69 -26.79
N THR A 113 -8.47 -24.46 -26.19
CA THR A 113 -7.53 -25.53 -25.83
C THR A 113 -7.35 -25.57 -24.32
N ILE A 114 -7.67 -26.72 -23.72
CA ILE A 114 -7.43 -27.04 -22.31
C ILE A 114 -6.04 -27.69 -22.22
N PRO A 115 -5.05 -27.06 -21.55
CA PRO A 115 -3.68 -27.57 -21.46
C PRO A 115 -3.55 -28.85 -20.61
N GLU A 116 -2.40 -29.51 -20.70
CA GLU A 116 -2.13 -30.79 -20.00
C GLU A 116 -2.16 -30.69 -18.48
N ASP A 117 -1.69 -29.56 -17.92
CA ASP A 117 -1.62 -29.32 -16.48
C ASP A 117 -2.90 -28.66 -15.92
N PHE A 118 -3.98 -28.57 -16.71
CA PHE A 118 -5.17 -27.79 -16.34
C PHE A 118 -5.78 -28.23 -14.99
N SER A 119 -6.07 -29.52 -14.81
CA SER A 119 -6.59 -30.03 -13.53
C SER A 119 -5.62 -29.85 -12.38
N LYS A 120 -4.32 -30.01 -12.64
CA LYS A 120 -3.26 -29.88 -11.63
C LYS A 120 -3.14 -28.44 -11.12
N ASP A 121 -3.17 -27.47 -12.03
CA ASP A 121 -3.14 -26.05 -11.67
C ASP A 121 -4.44 -25.64 -10.97
N MET A 122 -5.59 -26.10 -11.46
CA MET A 122 -6.88 -25.75 -10.85
C MET A 122 -7.05 -26.29 -9.43
N THR A 123 -6.48 -27.45 -9.16
CA THR A 123 -6.59 -28.10 -7.85
C THR A 123 -5.43 -27.73 -6.90
N SER A 124 -4.48 -26.90 -7.34
CA SER A 124 -3.38 -26.40 -6.51
C SER A 124 -3.83 -25.51 -5.35
N ILE A 125 -5.09 -25.07 -5.30
CA ILE A 125 -5.67 -24.24 -4.24
C ILE A 125 -5.62 -24.88 -2.84
N ILE A 126 -5.58 -26.21 -2.78
CA ILE A 126 -5.42 -26.98 -1.53
C ILE A 126 -3.97 -27.40 -1.26
N THR A 127 -3.03 -26.92 -2.08
CA THR A 127 -1.58 -27.15 -1.93
C THR A 127 -0.88 -25.86 -1.54
N SER A 128 0.38 -25.95 -1.12
CA SER A 128 1.18 -24.80 -0.67
C SER A 128 1.64 -23.87 -1.82
N ASP A 129 1.55 -24.31 -3.08
CA ASP A 129 1.97 -23.56 -4.28
C ASP A 129 0.75 -23.34 -5.20
N ILE A 130 0.02 -22.25 -4.97
CA ILE A 130 -1.23 -21.94 -5.68
C ILE A 130 -0.93 -21.41 -7.09
N LYS A 131 -1.47 -22.10 -8.10
CA LYS A 131 -1.41 -21.75 -9.52
C LYS A 131 -2.82 -21.53 -10.08
N LYS A 132 -2.90 -20.74 -11.15
CA LYS A 132 -4.15 -20.49 -11.88
C LYS A 132 -4.21 -21.39 -13.11
N GLY A 133 -5.26 -22.19 -13.24
CA GLY A 133 -5.52 -22.91 -14.48
C GLY A 133 -5.77 -21.94 -15.63
N THR A 134 -5.31 -22.31 -16.83
CA THR A 134 -5.40 -21.47 -18.02
C THR A 134 -6.14 -22.22 -19.12
N ILE A 135 -7.08 -21.55 -19.78
CA ILE A 135 -7.73 -22.03 -21.01
C ILE A 135 -7.23 -21.16 -22.15
N ILE A 136 -6.74 -21.76 -23.23
CA ILE A 136 -6.18 -21.02 -24.36
C ILE A 136 -7.28 -20.81 -25.40
N TYR A 137 -7.73 -19.57 -25.53
CA TYR A 137 -8.65 -19.14 -26.58
C TYR A 137 -7.86 -18.55 -27.76
N THR A 138 -8.05 -19.11 -28.94
CA THR A 138 -7.46 -18.59 -30.18
C THR A 138 -8.57 -18.25 -31.16
N VAL A 139 -8.56 -17.04 -31.72
CA VAL A 139 -9.63 -16.56 -32.61
C VAL A 139 -9.09 -16.15 -33.96
N ASN A 140 -9.86 -16.44 -35.02
CA ASN A 140 -9.55 -15.97 -36.37
C ASN A 140 -10.35 -14.71 -36.69
N GLU A 141 -9.80 -13.55 -36.32
CA GLU A 141 -10.43 -12.24 -36.56
C GLU A 141 -10.59 -11.89 -38.06
N LYS A 142 -9.88 -12.58 -38.96
CA LYS A 142 -9.95 -12.32 -40.41
C LYS A 142 -11.29 -12.70 -41.03
N ILE A 143 -12.02 -13.66 -40.47
CA ILE A 143 -13.23 -14.21 -41.10
C ILE A 143 -14.37 -13.19 -41.09
N ASN A 144 -14.55 -12.50 -39.96
CA ASN A 144 -15.65 -11.56 -39.76
C ASN A 144 -15.35 -10.64 -38.55
N ALA A 145 -15.78 -9.38 -38.61
CA ALA A 145 -15.50 -8.41 -37.55
C ALA A 145 -16.33 -8.59 -36.26
N ILE A 146 -17.49 -9.26 -36.35
CA ILE A 146 -18.41 -9.47 -35.23
C ILE A 146 -18.16 -10.82 -34.55
N ALA A 147 -17.77 -11.84 -35.33
CA ALA A 147 -17.58 -13.20 -34.81
C ALA A 147 -16.58 -13.29 -33.64
N PRO A 148 -15.45 -12.55 -33.61
CA PRO A 148 -14.58 -12.53 -32.43
C PRO A 148 -15.30 -12.08 -31.16
N LYS A 149 -16.13 -11.03 -31.23
CA LYS A 149 -16.89 -10.54 -30.06
C LYS A 149 -17.92 -11.54 -29.57
N LEU A 150 -18.53 -12.30 -30.49
CA LEU A 150 -19.49 -13.34 -30.13
C LEU A 150 -18.80 -14.58 -29.53
N THR A 151 -17.69 -14.99 -30.12
CA THR A 151 -16.92 -16.17 -29.65
C THR A 151 -16.13 -15.90 -28.37
N ASP A 152 -15.72 -14.65 -28.12
CA ASP A 152 -15.10 -14.18 -26.88
C ASP A 152 -16.09 -14.20 -25.71
N LYS A 153 -17.35 -13.76 -25.96
CA LYS A 153 -18.45 -13.96 -25.00
C LYS A 153 -18.70 -15.44 -24.73
N GLY A 154 -18.65 -16.28 -25.76
CA GLY A 154 -18.70 -17.73 -25.62
C GLY A 154 -17.61 -18.26 -24.69
N ALA A 155 -16.34 -17.92 -24.98
CA ALA A 155 -15.18 -18.33 -24.18
C ALA A 155 -15.25 -17.82 -22.72
N SER A 156 -15.74 -16.60 -22.51
CA SER A 156 -15.98 -16.05 -21.17
C SER A 156 -17.04 -16.86 -20.40
N GLY A 157 -18.12 -17.28 -21.07
CA GLY A 157 -19.11 -18.18 -20.49
C GLY A 157 -18.55 -19.56 -20.14
N VAL A 158 -17.60 -20.07 -20.93
CA VAL A 158 -16.86 -21.30 -20.58
C VAL A 158 -16.04 -21.08 -19.31
N GLN A 159 -15.27 -20.00 -19.24
CA GLN A 159 -14.50 -19.65 -18.04
C GLN A 159 -15.40 -19.54 -16.80
N GLU A 160 -16.58 -18.93 -16.93
CA GLU A 160 -17.57 -18.79 -15.86
C GLU A 160 -18.13 -20.15 -15.43
N ASN A 161 -18.57 -20.99 -16.37
CA ASN A 161 -19.06 -22.35 -16.08
C ASN A 161 -18.01 -23.22 -15.40
N VAL A 162 -16.75 -23.11 -15.82
CA VAL A 162 -15.63 -23.83 -15.20
C VAL A 162 -15.39 -23.33 -13.78
N THR A 163 -15.39 -22.01 -13.59
CA THR A 163 -15.28 -21.40 -12.25
C THR A 163 -16.43 -21.85 -11.35
N LYS A 164 -17.65 -21.94 -11.89
CA LYS A 164 -18.83 -22.48 -11.22
C LYS A 164 -18.65 -23.96 -10.85
N SER A 165 -18.21 -24.84 -11.76
CA SER A 165 -17.96 -26.27 -11.47
C SER A 165 -16.91 -26.45 -10.36
N ILE A 166 -15.88 -25.61 -10.33
CA ILE A 166 -14.86 -25.63 -9.26
C ILE A 166 -15.47 -25.21 -7.92
N ILE A 167 -16.23 -24.11 -7.89
CA ILE A 167 -16.93 -23.68 -6.68
C ILE A 167 -17.93 -24.74 -6.24
N GLU A 168 -18.65 -25.39 -7.16
CA GLU A 168 -19.54 -26.52 -6.91
C GLU A 168 -18.80 -27.70 -6.30
N THR A 169 -17.67 -28.09 -6.87
CA THR A 169 -16.85 -29.22 -6.41
C THR A 169 -16.24 -28.94 -5.04
N VAL A 170 -15.67 -27.75 -4.83
CA VAL A 170 -15.11 -27.31 -3.54
C VAL A 170 -16.21 -27.18 -2.50
N SER A 171 -17.36 -26.59 -2.86
CA SER A 171 -18.52 -26.47 -1.98
C SER A 171 -19.10 -27.83 -1.64
N LYS A 172 -19.20 -28.76 -2.59
CA LYS A 172 -19.66 -30.14 -2.35
C LYS A 172 -18.72 -30.91 -1.44
N VAL A 173 -17.40 -30.74 -1.60
CA VAL A 173 -16.39 -31.33 -0.69
C VAL A 173 -16.49 -30.71 0.71
N LEU A 174 -16.55 -29.38 0.82
CA LEU A 174 -16.71 -28.66 2.09
C LEU A 174 -18.05 -28.95 2.78
N LEU A 175 -19.15 -29.07 2.02
CA LEU A 175 -20.50 -29.36 2.52
C LEU A 175 -20.65 -30.85 2.88
N THR A 176 -19.96 -31.75 2.18
CA THR A 176 -19.88 -33.18 2.58
C THR A 176 -19.11 -33.31 3.91
N ALA A 177 -17.98 -32.60 4.05
CA ALA A 177 -17.28 -32.48 5.33
C ALA A 177 -18.13 -31.79 6.41
N SER A 178 -19.00 -30.84 6.03
CA SER A 178 -19.94 -30.18 6.94
C SER A 178 -21.14 -31.07 7.33
N LYS A 179 -21.53 -32.04 6.49
CA LYS A 179 -22.56 -33.05 6.81
C LYS A 179 -22.04 -34.08 7.81
N GLU A 180 -20.77 -34.45 7.71
CA GLU A 180 -20.06 -35.22 8.76
C GLU A 180 -19.92 -34.40 10.06
N ALA A 181 -19.59 -33.10 9.97
CA ALA A 181 -19.55 -32.21 11.13
C ALA A 181 -20.94 -31.88 11.72
N GLY A 182 -22.01 -31.91 10.93
CA GLY A 182 -23.41 -31.65 11.34
C GLY A 182 -23.98 -32.75 12.24
N ILE A 183 -23.52 -33.99 12.07
CA ILE A 183 -23.80 -35.11 12.99
C ILE A 183 -23.03 -34.92 14.32
N GLU A 184 -21.89 -34.24 14.28
CA GLU A 184 -21.07 -33.94 15.46
C GLU A 184 -21.43 -32.59 16.13
N LEU A 185 -22.25 -31.74 15.49
CA LEU A 185 -22.67 -30.42 15.98
C LEU A 185 -23.79 -30.49 17.02
N GLU A 186 -24.54 -31.59 17.08
CA GLU A 186 -25.46 -31.88 18.20
C GLU A 186 -24.69 -31.96 19.54
N ASP A 187 -23.42 -32.36 19.49
CA ASP A 187 -22.49 -32.38 20.63
C ASP A 187 -21.77 -31.04 20.90
N GLN A 188 -21.99 -30.01 20.06
CA GLN A 188 -21.22 -28.74 20.09
C GLN A 188 -22.06 -27.48 20.36
N ILE A 189 -23.36 -27.59 20.68
CA ILE A 189 -24.17 -26.49 21.26
C ILE A 189 -23.42 -25.73 22.38
N PRO A 190 -22.64 -26.39 23.26
CA PRO A 190 -21.83 -25.69 24.26
C PRO A 190 -20.76 -24.76 23.68
N LYS A 191 -20.22 -25.05 22.48
CA LYS A 191 -19.17 -24.24 21.82
C LYS A 191 -19.71 -22.96 21.20
N ILE A 192 -20.95 -22.92 20.72
CA ILE A 192 -21.56 -21.68 20.20
C ILE A 192 -21.87 -20.71 21.35
N SER A 193 -22.38 -21.24 22.47
CA SER A 193 -22.42 -20.50 23.73
C SER A 193 -21.02 -20.07 24.16
N ASN A 194 -19.98 -20.88 23.93
CA ASN A 194 -18.61 -20.50 24.22
C ASN A 194 -18.11 -19.35 23.33
N VAL A 195 -18.41 -19.33 22.02
CA VAL A 195 -18.01 -18.22 21.14
C VAL A 195 -18.76 -16.93 21.49
N TYR A 196 -20.05 -17.01 21.81
CA TYR A 196 -20.79 -15.86 22.35
C TYR A 196 -20.18 -15.37 23.67
N ASN A 197 -19.89 -16.30 24.60
CA ASN A 197 -19.23 -15.98 25.86
C ASN A 197 -17.81 -15.41 25.63
N MET A 198 -17.08 -15.87 24.62
CA MET A 198 -15.77 -15.32 24.24
C MET A 198 -15.89 -13.92 23.63
N LEU A 199 -16.94 -13.64 22.85
CA LEU A 199 -17.21 -12.31 22.32
C LEU A 199 -17.69 -11.34 23.41
N GLU A 200 -18.51 -11.82 24.36
CA GLU A 200 -18.85 -11.11 25.58
C GLU A 200 -17.62 -10.85 26.46
N GLU A 201 -16.72 -11.83 26.56
CA GLU A 201 -15.44 -11.69 27.26
C GLU A 201 -14.58 -10.63 26.57
N ILE A 202 -14.39 -10.71 25.24
CA ILE A 202 -13.66 -9.69 24.46
C ILE A 202 -14.32 -8.31 24.62
N ARG A 203 -15.66 -8.24 24.58
CA ARG A 203 -16.43 -7.01 24.83
C ARG A 203 -16.15 -6.43 26.21
N SER A 204 -16.21 -7.26 27.25
CA SER A 204 -15.92 -6.84 28.63
C SER A 204 -14.46 -6.43 28.83
N ARG A 205 -13.55 -7.00 28.04
CA ARG A 205 -12.12 -6.71 28.06
C ARG A 205 -11.73 -5.47 27.28
N PHE A 206 -12.60 -4.86 26.48
CA PHE A 206 -12.28 -3.54 25.89
C PHE A 206 -12.03 -2.48 26.97
N GLY A 207 -12.70 -2.57 28.13
CA GLY A 207 -12.37 -1.76 29.29
C GLY A 207 -10.94 -1.97 29.78
N GLU A 208 -10.53 -3.22 29.96
CA GLU A 208 -9.16 -3.59 30.35
C GLU A 208 -8.13 -3.24 29.26
N ILE A 209 -8.48 -3.36 27.97
CA ILE A 209 -7.60 -3.02 26.85
C ILE A 209 -7.44 -1.50 26.75
N ASN A 210 -8.50 -0.72 26.96
CA ASN A 210 -8.41 0.74 27.09
C ASN A 210 -7.53 1.11 28.28
N GLU A 211 -7.75 0.52 29.45
CA GLU A 211 -6.95 0.75 30.65
C GLU A 211 -5.48 0.35 30.43
N THR A 212 -5.22 -0.79 29.79
CA THR A 212 -3.87 -1.25 29.44
C THR A 212 -3.21 -0.36 28.40
N THR A 213 -3.97 0.15 27.43
CA THR A 213 -3.49 1.11 26.41
C THR A 213 -3.17 2.46 27.05
N ASP A 214 -3.97 2.90 28.03
CA ASP A 214 -3.70 4.09 28.84
C ASP A 214 -2.48 3.90 29.74
N LEU A 215 -2.35 2.75 30.41
CA LEU A 215 -1.17 2.40 31.20
C LEU A 215 0.09 2.29 30.33
N ALA A 216 -0.03 1.78 29.11
CA ALA A 216 1.06 1.74 28.14
C ALA A 216 1.43 3.15 27.67
N TYR A 217 0.44 4.00 27.40
CA TYR A 217 0.65 5.41 27.05
C TYR A 217 1.38 6.15 28.17
N ASP A 218 0.84 6.09 29.39
CA ASP A 218 1.44 6.68 30.59
C ASP A 218 2.83 6.12 30.88
N GLY A 219 3.02 4.82 30.67
CA GLY A 219 4.32 4.16 30.81
C GLY A 219 5.36 4.69 29.83
N VAL A 220 5.00 4.83 28.55
CA VAL A 220 5.90 5.36 27.52
C VAL A 220 6.15 6.86 27.71
N VAL A 221 5.15 7.63 28.16
CA VAL A 221 5.31 9.04 28.55
C VAL A 221 6.29 9.17 29.71
N LYS A 222 6.15 8.38 30.79
CA LYS A 222 7.09 8.38 31.92
C LYS A 222 8.50 7.99 31.51
N ILE A 223 8.67 7.02 30.60
CA ILE A 223 9.99 6.66 30.06
C ILE A 223 10.59 7.85 29.30
N LYS A 224 9.80 8.55 28.49
CA LYS A 224 10.24 9.73 27.74
C LYS A 224 10.64 10.87 28.67
N GLU A 225 9.87 11.12 29.72
CA GLU A 225 10.18 12.12 30.76
C GLU A 225 11.46 11.76 31.51
N LEU A 226 11.59 10.52 31.99
CA LEU A 226 12.78 10.07 32.73
C LEU A 226 14.05 10.11 31.86
N VAL A 227 13.96 9.73 30.59
CA VAL A 227 15.08 9.86 29.65
C VAL A 227 15.47 11.32 29.43
N LYS A 228 14.49 12.22 29.37
CA LYS A 228 14.73 13.66 29.24
C LYS A 228 15.41 14.22 30.49
N GLU A 229 14.96 13.86 31.69
CA GLU A 229 15.61 14.23 32.95
C GLU A 229 17.08 13.77 32.98
N ILE A 230 17.35 12.51 32.60
CA ILE A 230 18.72 11.98 32.52
C ILE A 230 19.57 12.75 31.50
N GLN A 231 19.00 13.15 30.36
CA GLN A 231 19.69 13.98 29.36
C GLN A 231 19.97 15.39 29.88
N GLU A 232 19.09 15.98 30.68
CA GLU A 232 19.28 17.29 31.33
C GLU A 232 20.36 17.24 32.42
N ASP A 233 20.53 16.10 33.09
CA ASP A 233 21.58 15.86 34.09
C ASP A 233 22.94 15.48 33.47
N MET A 234 23.01 15.17 32.18
CA MET A 234 24.28 14.77 31.53
C MET A 234 25.42 15.78 31.66
N PRO A 235 25.19 17.10 31.49
CA PRO A 235 26.22 18.11 31.73
C PRO A 235 26.86 18.01 33.12
N LEU A 236 26.09 17.70 34.17
CA LEU A 236 26.60 17.56 35.54
C LEU A 236 27.54 16.36 35.68
N ILE A 237 27.24 15.25 34.97
CA ILE A 237 28.11 14.06 34.95
C ILE A 237 29.43 14.38 34.23
N TYR A 238 29.38 15.07 33.08
CA TYR A 238 30.59 15.54 32.39
C TYR A 238 31.43 16.48 33.27
N GLU A 239 30.78 17.41 33.97
CA GLU A 239 31.44 18.31 34.92
C GLU A 239 32.10 17.53 36.06
N THR A 240 31.40 16.56 36.64
CA THR A 240 31.92 15.71 37.73
C THR A 240 33.13 14.88 37.28
N LEU A 241 33.09 14.29 36.08
CA LEU A 241 34.24 13.55 35.53
C LEU A 241 35.43 14.47 35.29
N ASN A 242 35.21 15.66 34.73
CA ASN A 242 36.27 16.65 34.53
C ASN A 242 36.89 17.11 35.85
N ASN A 243 36.06 17.42 36.84
CA ASN A 243 36.53 17.80 38.18
C ASN A 243 37.34 16.67 38.84
N THR A 244 36.91 15.42 38.70
CA THR A 244 37.62 14.25 39.24
C THR A 244 38.94 13.99 38.50
N LYS A 245 38.98 14.25 37.19
CA LYS A 245 40.20 14.18 36.38
C LYS A 245 41.22 15.22 36.83
N SER A 246 40.79 16.49 36.97
CA SER A 246 41.63 17.57 37.49
C SER A 246 42.16 17.25 38.89
N LEU A 247 41.29 16.79 39.80
CA LEU A 247 41.69 16.38 41.14
C LEU A 247 42.71 15.24 41.12
N SER A 248 42.50 14.19 40.31
CA SER A 248 43.44 13.08 40.19
C SER A 248 44.81 13.55 39.69
N SER A 249 44.86 14.44 38.69
CA SER A 249 46.12 15.02 38.21
C SER A 249 46.81 15.91 39.25
N GLU A 250 46.05 16.66 40.04
CA GLU A 250 46.59 17.43 41.17
C GLU A 250 47.17 16.51 42.25
N VAL A 251 46.51 15.39 42.54
CA VAL A 251 46.99 14.37 43.49
C VAL A 251 48.26 13.69 42.95
N GLU A 252 48.33 13.34 41.67
CA GLU A 252 49.55 12.81 41.04
C GLU A 252 50.73 13.79 41.17
N ASN A 253 50.49 15.08 40.89
CA ASN A 253 51.50 16.11 41.03
C ASN A 253 51.95 16.27 42.48
N PHE A 254 51.01 16.31 43.44
CA PHE A 254 51.31 16.39 44.86
C PHE A 254 52.14 15.19 45.35
N ILE A 255 51.78 13.97 44.93
CA ILE A 255 52.50 12.73 45.24
C ILE A 255 53.92 12.77 44.64
N SER A 256 54.05 13.20 43.38
CA SER A 256 55.34 13.31 42.69
C SER A 256 56.28 14.31 43.37
N VAL A 257 55.78 15.51 43.68
CA VAL A 257 56.54 16.55 44.40
C VAL A 257 56.92 16.07 45.81
N SER A 258 56.00 15.42 46.52
CA SER A 258 56.26 14.84 47.84
C SER A 258 57.32 13.74 47.80
N LYS A 259 57.27 12.85 46.80
CA LYS A 259 58.27 11.80 46.58
C LYS A 259 59.65 12.42 46.30
N SER A 260 59.71 13.46 45.46
CA SER A 260 60.95 14.19 45.18
C SER A 260 61.53 14.81 46.45
N GLY A 261 60.73 15.55 47.21
CA GLY A 261 61.19 16.18 48.46
C GLY A 261 61.70 15.18 49.49
N LEU A 262 61.11 13.98 49.55
CA LEU A 262 61.58 12.92 50.45
C LEU A 262 62.85 12.24 49.96
N ASN A 263 63.02 12.08 48.64
CA ASN A 263 64.29 11.65 48.07
C ASN A 263 65.40 12.67 48.36
N ASP A 264 65.09 13.97 48.32
CA ASP A 264 66.04 15.03 48.68
C ASP A 264 66.38 15.04 50.19
N MET A 265 65.43 14.63 51.05
CA MET A 265 65.67 14.47 52.49
C MET A 265 66.40 13.17 52.87
N SER A 266 66.38 12.16 51.99
CA SER A 266 66.96 10.84 52.25
C SER A 266 68.44 10.86 52.64
N PRO A 267 69.32 11.66 51.99
CA PRO A 267 70.70 11.85 52.44
C PRO A 267 70.82 12.42 53.85
N THR A 268 69.90 13.30 54.26
CA THR A 268 69.89 13.88 55.62
C THR A 268 69.56 12.82 56.67
N ILE A 269 68.53 12.00 56.41
CA ILE A 269 68.14 10.90 57.32
C ILE A 269 69.27 9.87 57.43
N LYS A 270 69.88 9.51 56.30
CA LYS A 270 71.05 8.63 56.27
C LYS A 270 72.22 9.23 57.05
N GLY A 271 72.43 10.54 56.91
CA GLY A 271 73.42 11.31 57.67
C GLY A 271 73.15 11.28 59.18
N ASP A 272 71.90 11.46 59.60
CA ASP A 272 71.49 11.41 61.00
C ASP A 272 71.71 10.02 61.61
N ILE A 273 71.39 8.95 60.88
CA ILE A 273 71.69 7.56 61.30
C ILE A 273 73.21 7.35 61.43
N LYS A 274 74.01 7.93 60.52
CA LYS A 274 75.47 7.89 60.64
C LYS A 274 75.95 8.66 61.87
N LEU A 275 75.39 9.83 62.13
CA LEU A 275 75.68 10.67 63.29
C LEU A 275 75.34 9.95 64.61
N VAL A 276 74.24 9.20 64.66
CA VAL A 276 73.89 8.30 65.78
C VAL A 276 75.02 7.29 66.02
N SER A 277 75.56 6.68 64.96
CA SER A 277 76.69 5.75 65.07
C SER A 277 77.96 6.44 65.57
N GLU A 278 78.33 7.58 64.98
CA GLU A 278 79.54 8.34 65.32
C GLU A 278 79.49 8.87 66.76
N ILE A 279 78.39 9.48 67.19
CA ILE A 279 78.20 9.95 68.57
C ILE A 279 78.26 8.77 69.55
N SER A 280 77.72 7.61 69.19
CA SER A 280 77.78 6.42 70.05
C SER A 280 79.20 5.86 70.20
N LYS A 281 79.99 5.83 69.12
CA LYS A 281 81.43 5.48 69.17
C LYS A 281 82.20 6.47 70.04
N ASP A 282 81.88 7.75 69.91
CA ASP A 282 82.41 8.83 70.74
C ASP A 282 82.07 8.65 72.23
N ILE A 283 80.82 8.30 72.55
CA ILE A 283 80.38 8.01 73.93
C ILE A 283 81.17 6.84 74.50
N SER A 284 81.34 5.75 73.73
CA SER A 284 82.12 4.57 74.13
C SER A 284 83.58 4.94 74.44
N SER A 285 84.24 5.69 73.55
CA SER A 285 85.62 6.16 73.74
C SER A 285 85.75 7.12 74.93
N TYR A 286 84.83 8.10 75.04
CA TYR A 286 84.84 9.10 76.11
C TYR A 286 84.55 8.47 77.48
N THR A 287 83.76 7.38 77.52
CA THR A 287 83.54 6.58 78.72
C THR A 287 84.84 5.94 79.21
N ASN A 288 85.72 5.47 78.33
CA ASN A 288 87.05 4.98 78.73
C ASN A 288 87.89 6.09 79.37
N SER A 289 87.87 7.30 78.80
CA SER A 289 88.58 8.43 79.40
C SER A 289 88.04 8.81 80.78
N ILE A 290 86.74 8.63 81.04
CA ILE A 290 86.14 8.81 82.38
C ILE A 290 86.62 7.71 83.34
N ILE A 291 86.67 6.44 82.90
CA ILE A 291 87.20 5.33 83.69
C ILE A 291 88.65 5.63 84.12
N ASP A 292 89.49 6.07 83.19
CA ASP A 292 90.89 6.42 83.47
C ASP A 292 91.01 7.60 84.45
N ALA A 293 90.17 8.63 84.29
CA ALA A 293 90.13 9.81 85.14
C ALA A 293 89.67 9.48 86.59
N ILE A 294 88.74 8.54 86.75
CA ILE A 294 88.28 8.02 88.05
C ILE A 294 89.38 7.19 88.71
N ASN A 295 90.00 6.25 87.97
CA ASN A 295 91.10 5.43 88.49
C ASN A 295 92.33 6.26 88.90
N SER A 296 92.56 7.38 88.22
CA SER A 296 93.65 8.32 88.53
C SER A 296 93.30 9.37 89.59
N ASN A 297 92.09 9.29 90.18
CA ASN A 297 91.56 10.18 91.22
C ASN A 297 91.62 11.68 90.86
N THR A 298 91.26 12.03 89.62
CA THR A 298 91.31 13.43 89.14
C THR A 298 90.02 14.19 89.46
N GLU A 299 90.12 15.49 89.80
CA GLU A 299 88.95 16.35 90.08
C GLU A 299 88.07 16.65 88.84
N LYS A 300 88.48 16.21 87.64
CA LYS A 300 87.79 16.49 86.37
C LYS A 300 86.66 15.52 86.02
N ALA A 301 86.54 14.39 86.74
CA ALA A 301 85.55 13.35 86.42
C ALA A 301 84.08 13.84 86.40
N PRO A 302 83.61 14.71 87.34
CA PRO A 302 82.24 15.23 87.30
C PRO A 302 81.94 16.08 86.06
N GLU A 303 82.89 16.91 85.62
CA GLU A 303 82.75 17.72 84.40
C GLU A 303 82.67 16.83 83.15
N MET A 304 83.51 15.79 83.08
CA MET A 304 83.47 14.82 81.98
C MET A 304 82.13 14.06 81.94
N VAL A 305 81.60 13.61 83.08
CA VAL A 305 80.28 12.95 83.13
C VAL A 305 79.18 13.90 82.66
N ASN A 306 79.20 15.18 83.05
CA ASN A 306 78.23 16.17 82.54
C ASN A 306 78.32 16.36 81.02
N ASN A 307 79.54 16.41 80.47
CA ASN A 307 79.75 16.49 79.02
C ASN A 307 79.22 15.26 78.30
N LEU A 308 79.42 14.07 78.88
CA LEU A 308 78.91 12.82 78.34
C LEU A 308 77.37 12.75 78.38
N ILE A 309 76.74 13.22 79.46
CA ILE A 309 75.27 13.36 79.54
C ILE A 309 74.76 14.26 78.41
N ASN A 310 75.43 15.37 78.12
CA ASN A 310 75.05 16.24 77.01
C ASN A 310 75.22 15.56 75.64
N LYS A 311 76.29 14.79 75.42
CA LYS A 311 76.44 13.97 74.20
C LYS A 311 75.31 12.95 74.04
N VAL A 312 74.91 12.27 75.12
CA VAL A 312 73.80 11.30 75.12
C VAL A 312 72.46 11.97 74.86
N ARG A 313 72.23 13.18 75.38
CA ARG A 313 71.03 13.97 75.04
C ARG A 313 70.99 14.36 73.57
N SER A 314 72.13 14.67 72.96
CA SER A 314 72.21 14.92 71.51
C SER A 314 71.91 13.66 70.71
N LEU A 315 72.46 12.51 71.12
CA LEU A 315 72.18 11.19 70.53
C LEU A 315 70.68 10.86 70.56
N GLU A 316 70.05 11.03 71.73
CA GLU A 316 68.60 10.85 71.95
C GLU A 316 67.77 11.69 70.97
N LYS A 317 68.09 12.99 70.84
CA LYS A 317 67.38 13.90 69.93
C LYS A 317 67.48 13.50 68.47
N VAL A 318 68.65 13.05 68.02
CA VAL A 318 68.85 12.63 66.63
C VAL A 318 68.06 11.35 66.35
N ASN A 319 68.16 10.34 67.23
CA ASN A 319 67.41 9.08 67.10
C ASN A 319 65.89 9.31 67.13
N ASP A 320 65.39 10.12 68.06
CA ASP A 320 63.96 10.46 68.14
C ASP A 320 63.46 11.21 66.90
N SER A 321 64.29 12.08 66.32
CA SER A 321 63.91 12.80 65.09
C SER A 321 63.77 11.85 63.89
N VAL A 322 64.71 10.92 63.71
CA VAL A 322 64.63 9.87 62.67
C VAL A 322 63.42 8.96 62.91
N LEU A 323 63.20 8.55 64.16
CA LEU A 323 62.09 7.67 64.54
C LEU A 323 60.73 8.32 64.27
N ARG A 324 60.54 9.59 64.66
CA ARG A 324 59.29 10.33 64.42
C ARG A 324 59.02 10.50 62.93
N PHE A 325 60.05 10.81 62.15
CA PHE A 325 59.92 10.94 60.71
C PHE A 325 59.47 9.62 60.05
N LEU A 326 60.15 8.51 60.34
CA LEU A 326 59.80 7.21 59.76
C LEU A 326 58.43 6.72 60.23
N LYS A 327 58.02 6.99 61.47
CA LYS A 327 56.65 6.70 61.96
C LYS A 327 55.59 7.51 61.22
N ALA A 328 55.81 8.80 61.01
CA ALA A 328 54.89 9.66 60.29
C ALA A 328 54.70 9.16 58.84
N LEU A 329 55.80 8.78 58.18
CA LEU A 329 55.77 8.23 56.83
C LEU A 329 55.09 6.86 56.77
N ASN A 330 55.41 5.96 57.70
CA ASN A 330 54.79 4.64 57.79
C ASN A 330 53.28 4.71 58.07
N ASN A 331 52.82 5.81 58.70
CA ASN A 331 51.40 6.02 58.97
C ASN A 331 50.57 6.31 57.70
N ILE A 332 51.19 6.81 56.64
CA ILE A 332 50.53 7.09 55.35
C ILE A 332 50.16 5.78 54.64
N SER A 333 50.97 4.73 54.77
CA SER A 333 50.68 3.44 54.15
C SER A 333 49.90 2.51 55.07
N SER A 334 48.90 1.83 54.51
CA SER A 334 48.18 0.75 55.19
C SER A 334 49.02 -0.51 55.36
N THR A 335 50.02 -0.76 54.50
CA THR A 335 50.87 -1.97 54.53
C THR A 335 52.01 -1.88 55.54
N LYS A 336 52.23 -0.69 56.13
CA LYS A 336 53.22 -0.42 57.19
C LYS A 336 54.64 -0.97 56.89
N PRO A 337 55.22 -0.69 55.70
CA PRO A 337 56.46 -1.33 55.24
C PRO A 337 57.69 -1.00 56.12
N LEU A 338 57.68 0.14 56.85
CA LEU A 338 58.81 0.59 57.67
C LEU A 338 58.78 0.06 59.11
N ASN A 339 57.81 -0.79 59.49
CA ASN A 339 57.73 -1.35 60.84
C ASN A 339 59.04 -2.01 61.30
N GLY A 340 59.71 -2.73 60.39
CA GLY A 340 60.97 -3.40 60.70
C GLY A 340 62.06 -2.43 61.15
N ILE A 341 62.24 -1.31 60.44
CA ILE A 341 63.25 -0.30 60.79
C ILE A 341 62.85 0.53 62.01
N ILE A 342 61.56 0.86 62.14
CA ILE A 342 61.03 1.59 63.29
C ILE A 342 61.31 0.83 64.59
N ASN A 343 61.03 -0.47 64.63
CA ASN A 343 61.28 -1.31 65.81
C ASN A 343 62.77 -1.35 66.21
N ARG A 344 63.68 -1.31 65.22
CA ARG A 344 65.13 -1.27 65.48
C ARG A 344 65.54 0.06 66.11
N LEU A 345 65.04 1.18 65.60
CA LEU A 345 65.30 2.51 66.17
C LEU A 345 64.67 2.71 67.56
N GLU A 346 63.52 2.09 67.83
CA GLU A 346 62.94 2.02 69.18
C GLU A 346 63.82 1.21 70.14
N THR A 347 64.43 0.13 69.65
CA THR A 347 65.40 -0.64 70.43
C THR A 347 66.64 0.21 70.76
N LEU A 348 67.14 1.01 69.81
CA LEU A 348 68.22 1.98 70.09
C LEU A 348 67.80 3.01 71.12
N GLN A 349 66.59 3.55 71.02
CA GLN A 349 66.05 4.50 71.99
C GLN A 349 66.09 3.91 73.40
N GLY A 350 65.64 2.66 73.57
CA GLY A 350 65.70 1.96 74.85
C GLY A 350 67.13 1.77 75.39
N ASN A 351 68.13 1.59 74.52
CA ASN A 351 69.54 1.53 74.93
C ASN A 351 70.09 2.90 75.32
N ILE A 352 69.72 3.96 74.60
CA ILE A 352 70.07 5.36 74.92
C ILE A 352 69.51 5.75 76.30
N ASP A 353 68.26 5.37 76.60
CA ASP A 353 67.61 5.64 77.88
C ASP A 353 68.33 4.92 79.05
N LYS A 354 68.81 3.70 78.83
CA LYS A 354 69.64 2.96 79.80
C LYS A 354 71.00 3.62 80.03
N ILE A 355 71.66 4.11 78.97
CA ILE A 355 72.91 4.87 79.09
C ILE A 355 72.68 6.13 79.92
N LYS A 356 71.63 6.89 79.61
CA LYS A 356 71.24 8.12 80.32
C LYS A 356 70.99 7.87 81.81
N THR A 357 70.24 6.81 82.13
CA THR A 357 69.95 6.41 83.53
C THR A 357 71.22 6.01 84.28
N SER A 358 72.11 5.27 83.63
CA SER A 358 73.40 4.86 84.20
C SER A 358 74.31 6.06 84.45
N LEU A 359 74.38 7.01 83.51
CA LEU A 359 75.16 8.24 83.65
C LEU A 359 74.62 9.15 84.76
N GLN A 360 73.30 9.25 84.92
CA GLN A 360 72.70 10.01 86.01
C GLN A 360 73.07 9.39 87.36
N SER A 361 73.01 8.05 87.47
CA SER A 361 73.41 7.35 88.70
C SER A 361 74.89 7.55 89.04
N ILE A 362 75.77 7.56 88.04
CA ILE A 362 77.20 7.87 88.20
C ILE A 362 77.40 9.32 88.64
N LYS A 363 76.68 10.26 88.02
CA LYS A 363 76.71 11.67 88.39
C LYS A 363 76.30 11.88 89.85
N ASP A 364 75.19 11.29 90.27
CA ASP A 364 74.68 11.42 91.64
C ASP A 364 75.68 10.83 92.66
N SER A 365 76.35 9.73 92.29
CA SER A 365 77.40 9.12 93.12
C SER A 365 78.63 10.02 93.26
N LEU A 366 79.07 10.66 92.16
CA LEU A 366 80.18 11.61 92.15
C LEU A 366 79.87 12.89 92.94
N ASP A 367 78.67 13.45 92.78
CA ASP A 367 78.24 14.66 93.48
C ASP A 367 78.12 14.41 95.00
N ALA A 368 77.78 13.19 95.41
CA ALA A 368 77.71 12.77 96.82
C ALA A 368 79.07 12.36 97.43
N GLY A 369 80.14 12.31 96.62
CA GLY A 369 81.48 11.87 97.06
C GLY A 369 81.61 10.36 97.32
N ASN A 370 80.70 9.55 96.78
CA ASN A 370 80.72 8.09 96.92
C ASN A 370 81.65 7.44 95.88
N ALA A 371 82.09 6.20 96.15
CA ALA A 371 82.83 5.40 95.17
C ALA A 371 81.94 5.08 93.95
N VAL A 372 82.46 5.29 92.73
CA VAL A 372 81.75 5.02 91.48
C VAL A 372 81.82 3.55 91.12
N ASP A 373 80.69 2.94 90.76
CA ASP A 373 80.63 1.57 90.24
C ASP A 373 81.12 1.51 88.78
N LEU A 374 82.33 0.97 88.58
CA LEU A 374 82.93 0.80 87.25
C LEU A 374 82.13 -0.16 86.35
N SER A 375 81.27 -1.03 86.89
CA SER A 375 80.41 -1.90 86.10
C SER A 375 79.37 -1.12 85.29
N LEU A 376 78.89 0.02 85.83
CA LEU A 376 77.96 0.91 85.12
C LEU A 376 78.62 1.60 83.92
N LEU A 377 79.88 2.02 84.05
CA LEU A 377 80.66 2.60 82.95
C LEU A 377 80.93 1.56 81.86
N ASN A 378 81.29 0.33 82.24
CA ASN A 378 81.46 -0.77 81.30
C ASN A 378 80.14 -1.14 80.58
N ASN A 379 79.00 -1.06 81.28
CA ASN A 379 77.68 -1.27 80.68
C ASN A 379 77.30 -0.14 79.70
N ILE A 380 77.57 1.13 80.06
CA ILE A 380 77.40 2.28 79.14
C ILE A 380 78.20 2.06 77.87
N LYS A 381 79.46 1.63 77.99
CA LYS A 381 80.32 1.31 76.84
C LYS A 381 79.69 0.22 75.97
N ALA A 382 79.27 -0.90 76.54
CA ALA A 382 78.65 -2.00 75.80
C ALA A 382 77.35 -1.59 75.08
N LEU A 383 76.50 -0.80 75.76
CA LEU A 383 75.28 -0.24 75.16
C LEU A 383 75.60 0.74 74.03
N ALA A 384 76.60 1.61 74.20
CA ALA A 384 77.04 2.55 73.18
C ALA A 384 77.62 1.83 71.95
N ASP A 385 78.40 0.77 72.17
CA ASP A 385 78.92 -0.10 71.09
C ASP A 385 77.75 -0.81 70.34
N ASN A 386 76.70 -1.23 71.06
CA ASN A 386 75.50 -1.81 70.45
C ASN A 386 74.69 -0.80 69.64
N VAL A 387 74.53 0.43 70.15
CA VAL A 387 73.86 1.52 69.41
C VAL A 387 74.67 1.86 68.15
N ALA A 388 76.00 1.96 68.26
CA ALA A 388 76.89 2.23 67.15
C ALA A 388 76.79 1.19 66.03
N SER A 389 76.91 -0.10 66.39
CA SER A 389 76.88 -1.22 65.44
C SER A 389 75.51 -1.41 64.79
N THR A 390 74.42 -1.25 65.54
CA THR A 390 73.06 -1.35 64.97
C THR A 390 72.77 -0.18 64.04
N SER A 391 73.19 1.04 64.41
CA SER A 391 73.04 2.22 63.55
C SER A 391 73.89 2.12 62.28
N GLU A 392 75.06 1.48 62.36
CA GLU A 392 75.93 1.21 61.20
C GLU A 392 75.33 0.17 60.25
N ASP A 393 74.68 -0.89 60.77
CA ASP A 393 73.91 -1.82 59.94
C ASP A 393 72.74 -1.12 59.26
N ILE A 394 71.97 -0.30 59.99
CA ILE A 394 70.89 0.52 59.40
C ILE A 394 71.43 1.44 58.29
N TYR A 395 72.55 2.13 58.55
CA TYR A 395 73.19 3.03 57.59
C TYR A 395 73.61 2.29 56.32
N SER A 396 74.25 1.12 56.45
CA SER A 396 74.73 0.33 55.31
C SER A 396 73.61 -0.20 54.41
N LYS A 397 72.44 -0.47 54.99
CA LYS A 397 71.24 -0.96 54.29
C LYS A 397 70.29 0.14 53.86
N PHE A 398 70.62 1.40 54.13
CA PHE A 398 69.71 2.51 53.88
C PHE A 398 69.30 2.61 52.42
N ASP A 399 70.27 2.59 51.50
CA ASP A 399 69.99 2.74 50.07
C ASP A 399 69.31 1.49 49.48
N THR A 400 69.59 0.31 50.04
CA THR A 400 69.18 -0.99 49.47
C THR A 400 67.88 -1.54 50.04
N GLU A 401 67.52 -1.18 51.28
CA GLU A 401 66.34 -1.72 51.96
C GLU A 401 65.35 -0.63 52.39
N ILE A 402 65.84 0.50 52.93
CA ILE A 402 64.97 1.53 53.53
C ILE A 402 64.44 2.48 52.45
N LEU A 403 65.32 3.00 51.59
CA LEU A 403 64.93 3.93 50.52
C LEU A 403 63.92 3.32 49.53
N PRO A 404 64.02 2.04 49.10
CA PRO A 404 62.99 1.39 48.30
C PRO A 404 61.64 1.31 49.02
N GLN A 405 61.62 0.94 50.30
CA GLN A 405 60.37 0.89 51.09
C GLN A 405 59.71 2.27 51.23
N ILE A 406 60.50 3.34 51.33
CA ILE A 406 60.02 4.73 51.31
C ILE A 406 59.39 5.04 49.95
N ASN A 407 60.05 4.67 48.85
CA ASN A 407 59.54 4.90 47.49
C ASN A 407 58.26 4.11 47.20
N ASP A 408 58.17 2.85 47.65
CA ASP A 408 57.01 1.98 47.47
C ASP A 408 55.71 2.57 48.06
N ILE A 409 55.81 3.33 49.15
CA ILE A 409 54.66 4.03 49.76
C ILE A 409 54.05 5.02 48.75
N PHE A 410 54.89 5.78 48.04
CA PHE A 410 54.43 6.76 47.05
C PHE A 410 54.05 6.11 45.73
N ASP A 411 54.76 5.07 45.30
CA ASP A 411 54.43 4.36 44.05
C ASP A 411 53.06 3.65 44.16
N SER A 412 52.72 3.13 45.34
CA SER A 412 51.39 2.58 45.59
C SER A 412 50.30 3.65 45.52
N ALA A 413 50.55 4.85 46.07
CA ALA A 413 49.59 5.97 46.01
C ALA A 413 49.45 6.52 44.58
N PHE A 414 50.55 6.63 43.84
CA PHE A 414 50.58 7.04 42.45
C PHE A 414 49.76 6.10 41.57
N LYS A 415 49.93 4.78 41.74
CA LYS A 415 49.17 3.77 41.00
C LYS A 415 47.67 3.84 41.26
N VAL A 416 47.24 4.26 42.45
CA VAL A 416 45.81 4.46 42.75
C VAL A 416 45.26 5.67 41.99
N ALA A 417 46.00 6.77 41.92
CA ALA A 417 45.60 7.95 41.14
C ALA A 417 45.56 7.65 39.64
N GLU A 418 46.56 6.95 39.11
CA GLU A 418 46.65 6.52 37.70
C GLU A 418 45.49 5.58 37.31
N ASN A 419 45.20 4.58 38.16
CA ASN A 419 44.05 3.69 37.95
C ASN A 419 42.72 4.46 37.96
N THR A 420 42.60 5.47 38.82
CA THR A 420 41.40 6.32 38.90
C THR A 420 41.22 7.12 37.62
N LEU A 421 42.30 7.72 37.08
CA LEU A 421 42.26 8.40 35.77
C LEU A 421 41.87 7.45 34.65
N THR A 422 42.43 6.23 34.62
CA THR A 422 42.09 5.23 33.61
C THR A 422 40.61 4.88 33.64
N ILE A 423 40.03 4.68 34.82
CA ILE A 423 38.59 4.41 34.99
C ILE A 423 37.74 5.60 34.51
N ILE A 424 38.15 6.84 34.81
CA ILE A 424 37.47 8.06 34.38
C ILE A 424 37.50 8.18 32.85
N GLU A 425 38.63 7.94 32.22
CA GLU A 425 38.76 7.96 30.75
C GLU A 425 37.91 6.88 30.08
N GLU A 426 37.83 5.69 30.67
CA GLU A 426 36.92 4.63 30.20
C GLU A 426 35.46 5.01 30.34
N ALA A 427 35.08 5.67 31.43
CA ALA A 427 33.73 6.18 31.65
C ALA A 427 33.39 7.29 30.63
N GLU A 428 34.28 8.26 30.44
CA GLU A 428 34.17 9.34 29.46
C GLU A 428 33.97 8.80 28.04
N LYS A 429 34.73 7.76 27.64
CA LYS A 429 34.57 7.09 26.33
C LYS A 429 33.24 6.35 26.16
N LYS A 430 32.59 5.93 27.25
CA LYS A 430 31.29 5.24 27.22
C LYS A 430 30.11 6.20 27.23
N LEU A 431 30.27 7.43 27.72
CA LEU A 431 29.19 8.42 27.78
C LEU A 431 28.52 8.71 26.43
N PRO A 432 29.24 8.89 25.30
CA PRO A 432 28.59 9.09 24.01
C PRO A 432 27.73 7.91 23.56
N LYS A 433 28.11 6.68 23.94
CA LYS A 433 27.28 5.49 23.66
C LYS A 433 26.02 5.49 24.54
N PHE A 434 26.14 5.90 25.80
CA PHE A 434 25.02 6.06 26.71
C PHE A 434 24.04 7.13 26.21
N GLU A 435 24.53 8.29 25.78
CA GLU A 435 23.71 9.33 25.14
C GLU A 435 22.98 8.83 23.89
N ASN A 436 23.66 8.07 23.02
CA ASN A 436 23.03 7.45 21.85
C ASN A 436 21.93 6.44 22.23
N ILE A 437 22.13 5.66 23.29
CA ILE A 437 21.10 4.75 23.82
C ILE A 437 19.91 5.56 24.32
N LEU A 438 20.14 6.63 25.10
CA LEU A 438 19.09 7.52 25.58
C LEU A 438 18.32 8.18 24.42
N ASP A 439 19.00 8.67 23.38
CA ASP A 439 18.35 9.22 22.18
C ASP A 439 17.53 8.15 21.42
N THR A 440 18.05 6.92 21.33
CA THR A 440 17.31 5.80 20.73
C THR A 440 16.07 5.44 21.54
N VAL A 441 16.18 5.40 22.87
CA VAL A 441 15.05 5.15 23.78
C VAL A 441 14.04 6.30 23.71
N TYR A 442 14.50 7.56 23.65
CA TYR A 442 13.64 8.73 23.51
C TYR A 442 12.84 8.69 22.20
N LYS A 443 13.51 8.44 21.07
CA LYS A 443 12.86 8.27 19.75
C LYS A 443 11.96 7.04 19.69
N GLY A 444 12.35 5.95 20.33
CA GLY A 444 11.55 4.74 20.46
C GLY A 444 10.28 4.97 21.28
N ALA A 445 10.40 5.71 22.38
CA ALA A 445 9.27 6.15 23.19
C ALA A 445 8.35 7.11 22.40
N ASP A 446 8.90 8.02 21.60
CA ASP A 446 8.12 8.93 20.74
C ASP A 446 7.29 8.15 19.70
N LYS A 447 7.91 7.19 19.01
CA LYS A 447 7.19 6.27 18.11
C LYS A 447 6.21 5.36 18.84
N GLY A 448 6.54 4.96 20.08
CA GLY A 448 5.64 4.21 20.96
C GLY A 448 4.39 5.02 21.28
N ILE A 449 4.53 6.31 21.59
CA ILE A 449 3.43 7.25 21.78
C ILE A 449 2.60 7.35 20.49
N GLU A 450 3.21 7.52 19.32
CA GLU A 450 2.48 7.55 18.03
C GLU A 450 1.68 6.26 17.79
N GLY A 451 2.30 5.09 17.97
CA GLY A 451 1.65 3.79 17.78
C GLY A 451 0.53 3.53 18.77
N ILE A 452 0.74 3.84 20.07
CA ILE A 452 -0.28 3.71 21.11
C ILE A 452 -1.42 4.72 20.88
N THR A 453 -1.12 5.93 20.40
CA THR A 453 -2.13 6.92 20.02
C THR A 453 -2.98 6.41 18.85
N PHE A 454 -2.36 5.82 17.83
CA PHE A 454 -3.10 5.18 16.74
C PHE A 454 -4.00 4.04 17.24
N VAL A 455 -3.51 3.20 18.16
CA VAL A 455 -4.35 2.17 18.79
C VAL A 455 -5.50 2.81 19.56
N LYS A 456 -5.26 3.85 20.37
CA LYS A 456 -6.28 4.56 21.14
C LYS A 456 -7.33 5.24 20.24
N GLU A 457 -6.95 5.70 19.06
CA GLU A 457 -7.88 6.23 18.04
C GLU A 457 -8.70 5.13 17.35
N LYS A 458 -8.11 3.95 17.11
CA LYS A 458 -8.74 2.83 16.38
C LYS A 458 -9.48 1.83 17.26
N LEU A 459 -9.15 1.75 18.54
CA LEU A 459 -9.74 0.82 19.49
C LEU A 459 -11.25 1.04 19.68
N PRO A 460 -11.79 2.28 19.70
CA PRO A 460 -13.23 2.52 19.71
C PRO A 460 -13.96 2.00 18.46
N GLU A 461 -13.29 2.03 17.30
CA GLU A 461 -13.83 1.49 16.05
C GLU A 461 -13.93 -0.05 16.12
N ALA A 462 -12.92 -0.71 16.69
CA ALA A 462 -12.92 -2.15 16.95
C ALA A 462 -13.96 -2.55 18.01
N GLU A 463 -14.10 -1.78 19.09
CA GLU A 463 -15.11 -1.98 20.13
C GLU A 463 -16.52 -1.91 19.55
N ARG A 464 -16.80 -0.92 18.68
CA ARG A 464 -18.08 -0.80 17.99
C ARG A 464 -18.39 -2.03 17.13
N ILE A 465 -17.40 -2.54 16.38
CA ILE A 465 -17.58 -3.73 15.53
C ILE A 465 -17.87 -4.97 16.38
N ILE A 466 -17.11 -5.18 17.47
CA ILE A 466 -17.34 -6.32 18.38
C ILE A 466 -18.69 -6.21 19.08
N ASN A 467 -19.12 -5.01 19.49
CA ASN A 467 -20.47 -4.77 20.02
C ASN A 467 -21.55 -5.17 19.00
N GLU A 468 -21.43 -4.73 17.75
CA GLU A 468 -22.36 -5.10 16.68
C GLU A 468 -22.40 -6.61 16.41
N ILE A 469 -21.26 -7.30 16.44
CA ILE A 469 -21.18 -8.76 16.26
C ILE A 469 -21.78 -9.49 17.47
N THR A 470 -21.48 -9.05 18.69
CA THR A 470 -21.98 -9.64 19.95
C THR A 470 -23.48 -9.48 20.07
N ASP A 471 -24.02 -8.30 19.73
CA ASP A 471 -25.46 -8.02 19.72
C ASP A 471 -26.20 -8.86 18.67
N LYS A 472 -25.57 -9.10 17.51
CA LYS A 472 -26.10 -10.02 16.48
C LYS A 472 -26.05 -11.47 16.95
N MET A 473 -24.96 -11.91 17.60
CA MET A 473 -24.77 -13.27 18.14
C MET A 473 -25.72 -13.59 19.30
N LYS A 474 -26.11 -12.60 20.10
CA LYS A 474 -27.14 -12.74 21.13
C LYS A 474 -28.48 -13.23 20.58
N ASN A 475 -28.81 -12.87 19.33
CA ASN A 475 -30.02 -13.31 18.65
C ASN A 475 -29.91 -14.74 18.08
N VAL A 476 -28.69 -15.29 18.01
CA VAL A 476 -28.36 -16.65 17.51
C VAL A 476 -28.36 -17.67 18.66
N THR A 477 -28.20 -17.24 19.92
CA THR A 477 -28.23 -18.11 21.12
C THR A 477 -29.65 -18.46 21.59
N ASP A 478 -30.68 -17.87 20.99
CA ASP A 478 -32.08 -18.22 21.24
C ASP A 478 -32.33 -19.63 20.67
N GLU A 479 -32.70 -20.59 21.51
CA GLU A 479 -32.77 -22.05 21.24
C GLU A 479 -33.58 -22.39 19.97
N LYS A 480 -34.46 -21.47 19.57
CA LYS A 480 -35.33 -21.52 18.40
C LYS A 480 -34.58 -21.28 17.08
N SER A 481 -33.64 -20.33 17.06
CA SER A 481 -32.81 -19.97 15.90
C SER A 481 -31.76 -21.03 15.61
N LEU A 482 -31.22 -21.67 16.65
CA LEU A 482 -30.22 -22.73 16.53
C LEU A 482 -30.82 -24.02 15.97
N LYS A 483 -32.09 -24.30 16.32
CA LYS A 483 -32.86 -25.40 15.75
C LYS A 483 -33.18 -25.15 14.27
N GLU A 484 -33.51 -23.91 13.90
CA GLU A 484 -33.62 -23.48 12.49
C GLU A 484 -32.28 -23.57 11.75
N LEU A 485 -31.13 -23.29 12.41
CA LEU A 485 -29.79 -23.42 11.83
C LEU A 485 -29.38 -24.89 11.60
N ILE A 486 -29.74 -25.78 12.53
CA ILE A 486 -29.53 -27.23 12.42
C ILE A 486 -30.45 -27.82 11.34
N ASP A 487 -31.69 -27.36 11.25
CA ASP A 487 -32.61 -27.74 10.16
C ASP A 487 -32.09 -27.21 8.80
N LEU A 488 -31.54 -25.99 8.77
CA LEU A 488 -30.84 -25.40 7.62
C LEU A 488 -29.58 -26.16 7.18
N LEU A 489 -28.88 -26.83 8.10
CA LEU A 489 -27.71 -27.69 7.83
C LEU A 489 -28.11 -29.13 7.47
N LYS A 490 -29.35 -29.54 7.79
CA LYS A 490 -29.95 -30.83 7.42
C LYS A 490 -30.74 -30.76 6.11
N GLU A 491 -31.08 -29.56 5.63
CA GLU A 491 -31.77 -29.32 4.36
C GLU A 491 -30.83 -29.17 3.16
N ASP A 492 -31.43 -29.37 1.98
CA ASP A 492 -30.85 -29.98 0.79
C ASP A 492 -29.53 -29.36 0.29
N VAL A 493 -28.56 -30.22 -0.01
CA VAL A 493 -27.17 -29.90 -0.43
C VAL A 493 -27.15 -29.14 -1.76
N GLN A 494 -28.20 -29.31 -2.55
CA GLN A 494 -28.29 -28.73 -3.89
C GLN A 494 -28.50 -27.21 -3.87
N GLU A 495 -29.41 -26.70 -3.04
CA GLU A 495 -29.83 -25.29 -3.05
C GLU A 495 -28.73 -24.34 -2.53
N ARG A 496 -27.90 -24.80 -1.59
CA ARG A 496 -26.77 -24.05 -1.03
C ARG A 496 -25.56 -24.02 -1.93
N THR A 497 -25.37 -25.07 -2.72
CA THR A 497 -24.33 -25.13 -3.74
C THR A 497 -24.61 -24.08 -4.82
N ASP A 498 -25.88 -23.93 -5.22
CA ASP A 498 -26.32 -22.90 -6.17
C ASP A 498 -26.09 -21.46 -5.68
N PHE A 499 -26.28 -21.19 -4.37
CA PHE A 499 -25.98 -19.89 -3.78
C PHE A 499 -24.49 -19.53 -3.82
N LEU A 500 -23.59 -20.51 -3.64
CA LEU A 500 -22.15 -20.27 -3.65
C LEU A 500 -21.60 -20.10 -5.07
N THR A 501 -22.15 -20.82 -6.05
CA THR A 501 -21.72 -20.70 -7.45
C THR A 501 -22.27 -19.48 -8.16
N THR A 502 -23.40 -18.96 -7.70
CA THR A 502 -24.08 -17.82 -8.32
C THR A 502 -24.57 -16.86 -7.21
N PRO A 503 -23.66 -16.21 -6.46
CA PRO A 503 -23.99 -15.47 -5.23
C PRO A 503 -24.79 -14.20 -5.46
N VAL A 504 -24.89 -13.76 -6.71
CA VAL A 504 -25.67 -12.59 -7.10
C VAL A 504 -26.53 -13.00 -8.28
N ASN A 505 -27.85 -12.98 -8.07
CA ASN A 505 -28.80 -13.05 -9.17
C ASN A 505 -28.77 -11.71 -9.90
N LEU A 506 -28.31 -11.72 -11.16
CA LEU A 506 -28.47 -10.56 -12.04
C LEU A 506 -29.95 -10.42 -12.42
N GLU A 507 -30.71 -9.68 -11.61
CA GLU A 507 -32.05 -9.24 -12.01
C GLU A 507 -31.93 -8.20 -13.13
N THR A 508 -31.99 -8.67 -14.37
CA THR A 508 -32.04 -7.77 -15.53
C THR A 508 -33.42 -7.15 -15.61
N ARG A 509 -33.51 -5.85 -15.29
CA ARG A 509 -34.74 -5.05 -15.49
C ARG A 509 -34.57 -4.21 -16.74
N GLU A 510 -35.30 -4.59 -17.79
CA GLU A 510 -35.31 -3.84 -19.05
C GLU A 510 -36.16 -2.57 -18.88
N LEU A 511 -35.53 -1.39 -18.86
CA LEU A 511 -36.23 -0.11 -18.69
C LEU A 511 -37.09 0.24 -19.91
N TYR A 512 -36.60 -0.05 -21.12
CA TYR A 512 -37.27 0.18 -22.41
C TYR A 512 -37.01 -1.01 -23.35
N PRO A 513 -37.84 -2.07 -23.28
CA PRO A 513 -37.63 -3.28 -24.07
C PRO A 513 -37.77 -2.97 -25.57
N MET A 514 -36.86 -3.50 -26.39
CA MET A 514 -36.86 -3.31 -27.85
C MET A 514 -37.19 -4.61 -28.62
N GLY A 515 -37.56 -5.68 -27.93
CA GLY A 515 -37.79 -6.99 -28.53
C GLY A 515 -36.48 -7.62 -29.02
N ASN A 516 -36.43 -8.04 -30.29
CA ASN A 516 -35.26 -8.64 -30.92
C ASN A 516 -34.40 -7.61 -31.69
N TYR A 517 -33.24 -8.05 -32.20
CA TYR A 517 -32.32 -7.18 -32.93
C TYR A 517 -32.96 -6.51 -34.15
N GLY A 518 -33.81 -7.24 -34.89
CA GLY A 518 -34.54 -6.70 -36.04
C GLY A 518 -35.51 -5.58 -35.64
N SER A 519 -36.25 -5.77 -34.54
CA SER A 519 -37.16 -4.75 -33.99
C SER A 519 -36.39 -3.51 -33.54
N ALA A 520 -35.25 -3.69 -32.87
CA ALA A 520 -34.36 -2.60 -32.46
C ALA A 520 -33.76 -1.82 -33.64
N MET A 521 -33.55 -2.49 -34.80
CA MET A 521 -33.05 -1.87 -36.04
C MET A 521 -34.14 -1.29 -36.94
N THR A 522 -35.41 -1.55 -36.65
CA THR A 522 -36.56 -1.04 -37.43
C THR A 522 -36.56 0.50 -37.53
N PRO A 523 -36.37 1.28 -36.43
CA PRO A 523 -36.20 2.73 -36.51
C PRO A 523 -35.22 3.19 -37.60
N PHE A 524 -34.07 2.53 -37.71
CA PHE A 524 -33.04 2.90 -38.68
C PHE A 524 -33.46 2.55 -40.11
N TYR A 525 -33.85 1.31 -40.37
CA TYR A 525 -34.17 0.85 -41.72
C TYR A 525 -35.46 1.48 -42.27
N SER A 526 -36.48 1.68 -41.43
CA SER A 526 -37.74 2.31 -41.86
C SER A 526 -37.50 3.78 -42.20
N VAL A 527 -36.82 4.56 -41.35
CA VAL A 527 -36.45 5.96 -41.64
C VAL A 527 -35.59 6.06 -42.90
N LEU A 528 -34.58 5.18 -43.04
CA LEU A 528 -33.72 5.12 -44.22
C LEU A 528 -34.53 4.84 -45.50
N SER A 529 -35.45 3.89 -45.43
CA SER A 529 -36.30 3.54 -46.57
C SER A 529 -37.21 4.68 -47.01
N LEU A 530 -37.78 5.47 -46.09
CA LEU A 530 -38.62 6.62 -46.44
C LEU A 530 -37.84 7.66 -47.27
N TRP A 531 -36.59 7.94 -46.88
CA TRP A 531 -35.73 8.86 -47.60
C TRP A 531 -35.38 8.32 -49.00
N VAL A 532 -34.97 7.04 -49.08
CA VAL A 532 -34.64 6.39 -50.36
C VAL A 532 -35.87 6.33 -51.28
N GLY A 533 -37.03 6.00 -50.74
CA GLY A 533 -38.29 5.95 -51.47
C GLY A 533 -38.69 7.28 -52.06
N LEU A 534 -38.46 8.35 -51.32
CA LEU A 534 -38.67 9.70 -51.80
C LEU A 534 -37.64 10.12 -52.85
N LEU A 535 -36.36 9.73 -52.72
CA LEU A 535 -35.37 9.95 -53.77
C LEU A 535 -35.73 9.22 -55.07
N LEU A 536 -36.29 8.01 -54.99
CA LEU A 536 -36.78 7.27 -56.14
C LEU A 536 -37.97 7.96 -56.81
N LEU A 537 -38.94 8.44 -56.00
CA LEU A 537 -40.04 9.26 -56.50
C LEU A 537 -39.52 10.51 -57.23
N LEU A 538 -38.56 11.23 -56.63
CA LEU A 538 -37.99 12.45 -57.20
C LEU A 538 -37.11 12.18 -58.42
N SER A 539 -36.56 10.96 -58.55
CA SER A 539 -35.75 10.57 -59.69
C SER A 539 -36.60 10.29 -60.92
N ILE A 540 -37.80 9.72 -60.75
CA ILE A 540 -38.68 9.28 -61.84
C ILE A 540 -39.80 10.29 -62.14
N LEU A 541 -40.37 10.95 -61.12
CA LEU A 541 -41.49 11.87 -61.29
C LEU A 541 -41.01 13.31 -61.48
N THR A 542 -41.66 14.02 -62.39
CA THR A 542 -41.35 15.44 -62.63
C THR A 542 -41.89 16.34 -61.52
N VAL A 543 -41.03 17.25 -61.04
CA VAL A 543 -41.38 18.33 -60.12
C VAL A 543 -41.97 19.55 -60.82
N ASN A 544 -42.05 19.54 -62.15
CA ASN A 544 -42.58 20.62 -62.98
C ASN A 544 -43.94 20.25 -63.59
N THR A 545 -44.67 21.25 -64.09
CA THR A 545 -45.96 21.07 -64.79
C THR A 545 -46.03 21.91 -66.04
N HIS A 546 -46.66 21.40 -67.09
CA HIS A 546 -47.01 22.16 -68.28
C HIS A 546 -48.29 22.98 -68.01
N GLY A 547 -48.30 24.25 -68.44
CA GLY A 547 -49.41 25.22 -68.29
C GLY A 547 -48.98 26.55 -67.63
N GLU A 548 -49.77 27.61 -67.83
CA GLU A 548 -49.53 28.93 -67.23
C GLU A 548 -49.96 28.96 -65.75
N TYR A 549 -49.04 28.59 -64.86
CA TYR A 549 -49.26 28.63 -63.40
C TYR A 549 -48.17 29.47 -62.72
N LYS A 550 -48.50 30.09 -61.57
CA LYS A 550 -47.48 30.80 -60.78
C LYS A 550 -46.54 29.80 -60.11
N PHE A 551 -45.29 30.21 -59.90
CA PHE A 551 -44.25 29.33 -59.36
C PHE A 551 -44.66 28.61 -58.05
N TRP A 552 -45.19 29.35 -57.07
CA TRP A 552 -45.67 28.77 -55.81
C TRP A 552 -46.90 27.86 -55.99
N GLU A 553 -47.73 28.08 -57.01
CA GLU A 553 -48.86 27.19 -57.31
C GLU A 553 -48.36 25.84 -57.84
N ILE A 554 -47.30 25.84 -58.66
CA ILE A 554 -46.61 24.62 -59.12
C ILE A 554 -45.95 23.91 -57.93
N TYR A 555 -45.21 24.65 -57.12
CA TYR A 555 -44.50 24.11 -55.95
C TYR A 555 -45.47 23.41 -54.99
N PHE A 556 -46.50 24.11 -54.49
CA PHE A 556 -47.45 23.51 -53.55
C PHE A 556 -48.33 22.44 -54.20
N GLY A 557 -48.67 22.58 -55.49
CA GLY A 557 -49.47 21.57 -56.21
C GLY A 557 -48.76 20.23 -56.33
N LYS A 558 -47.46 20.27 -56.67
CA LYS A 558 -46.60 19.08 -56.74
C LYS A 558 -46.20 18.60 -55.35
N LEU A 559 -45.93 19.48 -54.39
CA LEU A 559 -45.63 19.12 -53.01
C LEU A 559 -46.72 18.21 -52.42
N ILE A 560 -48.00 18.55 -52.61
CA ILE A 560 -49.12 17.74 -52.12
C ILE A 560 -49.16 16.36 -52.81
N LEU A 561 -48.79 16.27 -54.11
CA LEU A 561 -48.67 14.99 -54.80
C LEU A 561 -47.56 14.12 -54.17
N PHE A 562 -46.35 14.66 -54.02
CA PHE A 562 -45.24 13.94 -53.40
C PHE A 562 -45.52 13.58 -51.95
N MET A 563 -46.17 14.46 -51.17
CA MET A 563 -46.64 14.15 -49.81
C MET A 563 -47.64 13.00 -49.81
N THR A 564 -48.61 12.98 -50.73
CA THR A 564 -49.59 11.90 -50.82
C THR A 564 -48.91 10.55 -51.08
N LEU A 565 -47.99 10.51 -52.05
CA LEU A 565 -47.27 9.28 -52.41
C LEU A 565 -46.32 8.83 -51.29
N ALA A 566 -45.62 9.76 -50.65
CA ALA A 566 -44.72 9.45 -49.54
C ALA A 566 -45.47 9.02 -48.27
N LEU A 567 -46.67 9.54 -48.02
CA LEU A 567 -47.56 9.05 -46.96
C LEU A 567 -48.01 7.62 -47.26
N ILE A 568 -48.35 7.29 -48.52
CA ILE A 568 -48.66 5.92 -48.92
C ILE A 568 -47.44 5.01 -48.74
N GLN A 569 -46.25 5.41 -49.20
CA GLN A 569 -44.99 4.67 -48.97
C GLN A 569 -44.77 4.41 -47.48
N SER A 570 -44.90 5.45 -46.66
CA SER A 570 -44.71 5.34 -45.22
C SER A 570 -45.72 4.44 -44.55
N LEU A 571 -46.98 4.48 -44.99
CA LEU A 571 -48.03 3.60 -44.48
C LEU A 571 -47.74 2.15 -44.84
N ILE A 572 -47.32 1.87 -46.08
CA ILE A 572 -46.93 0.52 -46.52
C ILE A 572 -45.77 0.02 -45.65
N VAL A 573 -44.69 0.80 -45.51
CA VAL A 573 -43.51 0.45 -44.70
C VAL A 573 -43.94 0.07 -43.28
N VAL A 574 -44.59 0.99 -42.56
CA VAL A 574 -44.89 0.80 -41.12
C VAL A 574 -45.95 -0.29 -40.88
N ILE A 575 -46.93 -0.47 -41.77
CA ILE A 575 -47.88 -1.58 -41.67
C ILE A 575 -47.16 -2.91 -41.90
N GLY A 576 -46.25 -2.99 -42.87
CA GLY A 576 -45.46 -4.19 -43.05
C GLY A 576 -44.53 -4.49 -41.88
N ASP A 577 -43.90 -3.46 -41.31
CA ASP A 577 -43.06 -3.62 -40.11
C ASP A 577 -43.89 -4.25 -38.97
N LEU A 578 -45.09 -3.71 -38.71
CA LEU A 578 -45.96 -4.17 -37.62
C LEU A 578 -46.65 -5.51 -37.89
N TYR A 579 -47.10 -5.78 -39.12
CA TYR A 579 -47.97 -6.94 -39.39
C TYR A 579 -47.32 -8.04 -40.25
N LEU A 580 -46.42 -7.68 -41.18
CA LEU A 580 -45.71 -8.66 -42.01
C LEU A 580 -44.50 -9.21 -41.25
N LEU A 581 -43.65 -8.33 -40.72
CA LEU A 581 -42.47 -8.72 -39.94
C LEU A 581 -42.79 -8.96 -38.46
N LYS A 582 -43.90 -8.43 -37.96
CA LYS A 582 -44.30 -8.53 -36.54
C LYS A 582 -43.27 -7.92 -35.61
N VAL A 583 -42.79 -6.72 -35.98
CA VAL A 583 -41.88 -5.92 -35.16
C VAL A 583 -42.52 -5.62 -33.81
N TYR A 584 -41.74 -5.79 -32.74
CA TYR A 584 -42.14 -5.38 -31.40
C TYR A 584 -42.36 -3.86 -31.36
N CYS A 585 -43.48 -3.40 -30.79
CA CYS A 585 -43.76 -1.98 -30.64
C CYS A 585 -44.77 -1.74 -29.51
N LEU A 586 -44.39 -0.98 -28.49
CA LEU A 586 -45.28 -0.63 -27.37
C LEU A 586 -46.41 0.33 -27.79
N ASN A 587 -46.11 1.29 -28.67
CA ASN A 587 -47.09 2.28 -29.13
C ASN A 587 -47.24 2.26 -30.67
N PRO A 588 -47.93 1.25 -31.25
CA PRO A 588 -48.06 1.12 -32.71
C PRO A 588 -48.69 2.33 -33.40
N ILE A 589 -49.69 2.96 -32.76
CA ILE A 589 -50.35 4.16 -33.30
C ILE A 589 -49.35 5.33 -33.38
N LEU A 590 -48.53 5.51 -32.33
CA LEU A 590 -47.52 6.56 -32.32
C LEU A 590 -46.44 6.31 -33.37
N LEU A 591 -46.05 5.05 -33.59
CA LEU A 591 -45.11 4.70 -34.65
C LEU A 591 -45.67 5.03 -36.04
N ILE A 592 -46.93 4.67 -36.31
CA ILE A 592 -47.59 5.00 -37.59
C ILE A 592 -47.63 6.51 -37.79
N LEU A 593 -48.13 7.27 -36.81
CA LEU A 593 -48.21 8.73 -36.91
C LEU A 593 -46.82 9.36 -37.05
N GLY A 594 -45.83 8.82 -36.33
CA GLY A 594 -44.44 9.24 -36.39
C GLY A 594 -43.77 9.04 -37.74
N MET A 595 -43.99 7.89 -38.36
CA MET A 595 -43.45 7.59 -39.69
C MET A 595 -44.14 8.44 -40.77
N LEU A 596 -45.46 8.63 -40.67
CA LEU A 596 -46.19 9.55 -41.56
C LEU A 596 -45.69 10.99 -41.40
N PHE A 597 -45.48 11.46 -40.17
CA PHE A 597 -44.91 12.77 -39.88
C PHE A 597 -43.48 12.91 -40.43
N THR A 598 -42.62 11.92 -40.18
CA THR A 598 -41.25 11.86 -40.70
C THR A 598 -41.24 11.92 -42.23
N SER A 599 -42.15 11.19 -42.89
CA SER A 599 -42.31 11.22 -44.34
C SER A 599 -42.65 12.63 -44.86
N VAL A 600 -43.57 13.34 -44.19
CA VAL A 600 -43.90 14.74 -44.54
C VAL A 600 -42.69 15.66 -44.38
N VAL A 601 -41.89 15.48 -43.33
CA VAL A 601 -40.65 16.26 -43.12
C VAL A 601 -39.63 15.96 -44.23
N PHE A 602 -39.42 14.68 -44.56
CA PHE A 602 -38.48 14.29 -45.61
C PHE A 602 -38.91 14.79 -46.99
N VAL A 603 -40.21 14.74 -47.31
CA VAL A 603 -40.78 15.38 -48.51
C VAL A 603 -40.45 16.86 -48.49
N SER A 604 -40.72 17.55 -47.39
CA SER A 604 -40.44 18.99 -47.28
C SER A 604 -38.98 19.33 -47.51
N ILE A 605 -38.03 18.49 -47.10
CA ILE A 605 -36.58 18.67 -47.34
C ILE A 605 -36.22 18.35 -48.79
N LEU A 606 -36.41 17.10 -49.22
CA LEU A 606 -35.90 16.61 -50.51
C LEU A 606 -36.65 17.19 -51.71
N TYR A 607 -37.99 17.28 -51.64
CA TYR A 607 -38.75 17.88 -52.74
C TYR A 607 -38.39 19.36 -52.88
N SER A 608 -38.21 20.09 -51.78
CA SER A 608 -37.76 21.48 -51.82
C SER A 608 -36.38 21.62 -52.46
N ALA A 609 -35.43 20.77 -52.07
CA ALA A 609 -34.11 20.75 -52.67
C ALA A 609 -34.16 20.46 -54.17
N VAL A 610 -34.89 19.44 -54.62
CA VAL A 610 -35.01 19.11 -56.05
C VAL A 610 -35.79 20.19 -56.82
N SER A 611 -36.81 20.79 -56.21
CA SER A 611 -37.57 21.88 -56.83
C SER A 611 -36.69 23.10 -57.07
N VAL A 612 -35.77 23.43 -56.16
CA VAL A 612 -34.85 24.57 -56.24
C VAL A 612 -33.62 24.27 -57.11
N PHE A 613 -32.98 23.12 -56.91
CA PHE A 613 -31.68 22.82 -57.49
C PHE A 613 -31.75 21.85 -58.69
N GLY A 614 -32.94 21.37 -59.06
CA GLY A 614 -33.11 20.40 -60.15
C GLY A 614 -32.35 19.10 -59.88
N ASN A 615 -31.62 18.61 -60.89
CA ASN A 615 -30.81 17.38 -60.77
C ASN A 615 -29.71 17.50 -59.69
N VAL A 616 -29.17 18.70 -59.42
CA VAL A 616 -28.23 18.93 -58.31
C VAL A 616 -28.89 18.69 -56.96
N GLY A 617 -30.18 19.00 -56.83
CA GLY A 617 -30.95 18.72 -55.62
C GLY A 617 -31.05 17.22 -55.31
N LYS A 618 -31.11 16.37 -56.36
CA LYS A 618 -31.09 14.91 -56.20
C LYS A 618 -29.73 14.46 -55.64
N VAL A 619 -28.63 15.01 -56.16
CA VAL A 619 -27.27 14.73 -55.68
C VAL A 619 -27.11 15.15 -54.22
N ILE A 620 -27.60 16.33 -53.83
CA ILE A 620 -27.61 16.78 -52.43
C ILE A 620 -28.35 15.76 -51.54
N GLY A 621 -29.51 15.27 -51.99
CA GLY A 621 -30.26 14.25 -51.27
C GLY A 621 -29.51 12.93 -51.08
N ILE A 622 -28.68 12.53 -52.05
CA ILE A 622 -27.82 11.34 -51.97
C ILE A 622 -26.62 11.58 -51.03
N VAL A 623 -25.99 12.76 -51.09
CA VAL A 623 -24.89 13.09 -50.18
C VAL A 623 -25.37 13.13 -48.72
N LEU A 624 -26.52 13.76 -48.48
CA LEU A 624 -27.14 13.77 -47.15
C LEU A 624 -27.49 12.36 -46.68
N LEU A 625 -28.00 11.50 -47.56
CA LEU A 625 -28.25 10.09 -47.25
C LEU A 625 -26.98 9.40 -46.72
N VAL A 626 -25.85 9.53 -47.43
CA VAL A 626 -24.58 8.89 -47.03
C VAL A 626 -24.09 9.42 -45.68
N LEU A 627 -24.15 10.73 -45.45
CA LEU A 627 -23.75 11.33 -44.18
C LEU A 627 -24.64 10.86 -43.01
N GLN A 628 -25.94 10.75 -43.26
CA GLN A 628 -26.93 10.32 -42.27
C GLN A 628 -26.78 8.85 -41.88
N ILE A 629 -26.38 7.97 -42.80
CA ILE A 629 -26.17 6.54 -42.48
C ILE A 629 -25.11 6.36 -41.39
N GLY A 630 -23.98 7.07 -41.50
CA GLY A 630 -22.89 6.99 -40.50
C GLY A 630 -23.06 7.93 -39.30
N GLY A 631 -23.75 9.06 -39.48
CA GLY A 631 -23.78 10.15 -38.50
C GLY A 631 -25.04 10.27 -37.66
N SER A 632 -26.05 9.41 -37.83
CA SER A 632 -27.35 9.53 -37.14
C SER A 632 -27.50 8.69 -35.86
N GLY A 633 -26.49 7.90 -35.49
CA GLY A 633 -26.55 7.02 -34.32
C GLY A 633 -27.52 5.84 -34.45
N GLY A 634 -27.91 5.48 -35.69
CA GLY A 634 -28.88 4.44 -35.97
C GLY A 634 -28.37 3.02 -35.70
N THR A 635 -27.17 2.69 -36.19
CA THR A 635 -26.58 1.35 -36.12
C THR A 635 -25.60 1.17 -34.96
N PHE A 636 -24.82 2.22 -34.66
CA PHE A 636 -23.89 2.28 -33.53
C PHE A 636 -24.17 3.53 -32.69
N PRO A 637 -23.90 3.49 -31.38
CA PRO A 637 -23.85 4.70 -30.56
C PRO A 637 -22.94 5.75 -31.20
N ILE A 638 -23.39 7.01 -31.25
CA ILE A 638 -22.68 8.06 -31.98
C ILE A 638 -21.28 8.30 -31.42
N GLU A 639 -21.08 8.05 -30.13
CA GLU A 639 -19.83 8.17 -29.38
C GLU A 639 -18.72 7.24 -29.91
N LEU A 640 -19.10 6.11 -30.55
CA LEU A 640 -18.14 5.17 -31.14
C LEU A 640 -17.67 5.59 -32.55
N THR A 641 -18.31 6.61 -33.15
CA THR A 641 -17.98 7.07 -34.50
C THR A 641 -16.87 8.13 -34.49
N PRO A 642 -16.13 8.35 -35.59
CA PRO A 642 -15.14 9.41 -35.68
C PRO A 642 -15.71 10.79 -35.37
N ARG A 643 -14.89 11.70 -34.82
CA ARG A 643 -15.29 13.05 -34.38
C ARG A 643 -16.08 13.85 -35.43
N PHE A 644 -15.77 13.68 -36.71
CA PHE A 644 -16.53 14.31 -37.80
C PHE A 644 -18.03 13.96 -37.73
N PHE A 645 -18.36 12.67 -37.58
CA PHE A 645 -19.74 12.18 -37.52
C PHE A 645 -20.46 12.63 -36.25
N GLN A 646 -19.74 12.64 -35.12
CA GLN A 646 -20.26 13.18 -33.86
C GLN A 646 -20.65 14.66 -33.95
N VAL A 647 -19.85 15.48 -34.65
CA VAL A 647 -20.12 16.91 -34.83
C VAL A 647 -21.32 17.16 -35.73
N ILE A 648 -21.47 16.39 -36.81
CA ILE A 648 -22.61 16.58 -37.72
C ILE A 648 -23.90 15.98 -37.19
N HIS A 649 -23.86 15.00 -36.28
CA HIS A 649 -25.02 14.26 -35.75
C HIS A 649 -26.23 15.12 -35.35
N PRO A 650 -26.08 16.24 -34.60
CA PRO A 650 -27.21 17.11 -34.26
C PRO A 650 -27.84 17.85 -35.46
N PHE A 651 -27.13 17.91 -36.60
CA PHE A 651 -27.59 18.58 -37.82
C PHE A 651 -28.24 17.61 -38.82
N LEU A 652 -28.43 16.35 -38.43
CA LEU A 652 -28.97 15.31 -39.31
C LEU A 652 -30.43 15.01 -38.96
N PRO A 653 -31.39 15.20 -39.88
CA PRO A 653 -32.79 14.82 -39.70
C PRO A 653 -33.01 13.37 -39.26
N PHE A 654 -32.16 12.43 -39.72
CA PHE A 654 -32.26 11.01 -39.33
C PHE A 654 -32.12 10.80 -37.84
N THR A 655 -31.27 11.57 -37.16
CA THR A 655 -31.06 11.47 -35.71
C THR A 655 -32.38 11.55 -34.96
N TYR A 656 -33.18 12.57 -35.28
CA TYR A 656 -34.45 12.85 -34.62
C TYR A 656 -35.57 11.94 -35.10
N ALA A 657 -35.57 11.54 -36.37
CA ALA A 657 -36.56 10.61 -36.91
C ALA A 657 -36.38 9.19 -36.35
N ILE A 658 -35.14 8.72 -36.20
CA ILE A 658 -34.81 7.42 -35.58
C ILE A 658 -35.13 7.47 -34.09
N SER A 659 -34.76 8.56 -33.40
CA SER A 659 -35.10 8.77 -32.00
C SER A 659 -36.61 8.72 -31.77
N PHE A 660 -37.40 9.45 -32.55
CA PHE A 660 -38.87 9.37 -32.50
C PHE A 660 -39.37 7.92 -32.64
N ALA A 661 -38.88 7.18 -33.64
CA ALA A 661 -39.29 5.80 -33.85
C ALA A 661 -38.92 4.89 -32.67
N ARG A 662 -37.77 5.12 -32.02
CA ARG A 662 -37.34 4.41 -30.81
C ARG A 662 -38.29 4.69 -29.64
N GLU A 663 -38.71 5.94 -29.45
CA GLU A 663 -39.70 6.31 -28.41
C GLU A 663 -41.05 5.59 -28.64
N ALA A 664 -41.47 5.45 -29.90
CA ALA A 664 -42.69 4.73 -30.22
C ALA A 664 -42.59 3.21 -29.99
N ILE A 665 -41.42 2.62 -30.28
CA ILE A 665 -41.18 1.18 -30.16
C ILE A 665 -40.88 0.74 -28.73
N GLY A 666 -39.90 1.37 -28.09
CA GLY A 666 -39.33 0.94 -26.80
C GLY A 666 -39.94 1.62 -25.57
N GLY A 667 -40.69 2.71 -25.75
CA GLY A 667 -41.36 3.44 -24.66
C GLY A 667 -41.12 4.94 -24.74
N VAL A 668 -42.11 5.73 -24.32
CA VAL A 668 -42.15 7.18 -24.58
C VAL A 668 -41.61 8.00 -23.41
N VAL A 669 -40.59 8.79 -23.69
CA VAL A 669 -40.06 9.88 -22.88
C VAL A 669 -40.51 11.21 -23.51
N GLY A 670 -41.47 11.87 -22.86
CA GLY A 670 -42.15 13.05 -23.42
C GLY A 670 -41.19 14.18 -23.83
N GLU A 671 -40.16 14.47 -23.04
CA GLU A 671 -39.19 15.53 -23.33
C GLU A 671 -38.37 15.25 -24.60
N VAL A 672 -37.94 13.99 -24.79
CA VAL A 672 -37.17 13.55 -25.96
C VAL A 672 -38.06 13.62 -27.20
N LEU A 673 -39.27 13.06 -27.12
CA LEU A 673 -40.23 13.07 -28.22
C LEU A 673 -40.60 14.50 -28.67
N ILE A 674 -40.85 15.41 -27.73
CA ILE A 674 -41.18 16.81 -28.04
C ILE A 674 -40.00 17.50 -28.73
N LYS A 675 -38.78 17.29 -28.23
CA LYS A 675 -37.56 17.85 -28.84
C LYS A 675 -37.39 17.36 -30.29
N ASP A 676 -37.57 16.07 -30.53
CA ASP A 676 -37.45 15.48 -31.86
C ASP A 676 -38.49 16.07 -32.82
N ILE A 677 -39.75 16.20 -32.38
CA ILE A 677 -40.82 16.84 -33.16
C ILE A 677 -40.46 18.28 -33.50
N ILE A 678 -40.06 19.09 -32.53
CA ILE A 678 -39.73 20.51 -32.74
C ILE A 678 -38.63 20.66 -33.79
N ILE A 679 -37.55 19.87 -33.68
CA ILE A 679 -36.41 19.96 -34.60
C ILE A 679 -36.81 19.50 -36.02
N LEU A 680 -37.58 18.42 -36.14
CA LEU A 680 -38.10 17.95 -37.42
C LEU A 680 -39.05 18.98 -38.07
N VAL A 681 -39.90 19.65 -37.29
CA VAL A 681 -40.74 20.76 -37.78
C VAL A 681 -39.86 21.92 -38.27
N ILE A 682 -38.80 22.28 -37.55
CA ILE A 682 -37.85 23.32 -37.98
C ILE A 682 -37.26 22.97 -39.35
N TYR A 683 -36.82 21.73 -39.58
CA TYR A 683 -36.33 21.30 -40.90
C TYR A 683 -37.37 21.42 -42.00
N ALA A 684 -38.61 20.98 -41.74
CA ALA A 684 -39.69 21.07 -42.72
C ALA A 684 -40.01 22.52 -43.09
N VAL A 685 -40.19 23.39 -42.09
CA VAL A 685 -40.50 24.82 -42.28
C VAL A 685 -39.34 25.53 -42.98
N ALA A 686 -38.10 25.31 -42.54
CA ALA A 686 -36.93 25.93 -43.15
C ALA A 686 -36.78 25.54 -44.64
N SER A 687 -36.99 24.26 -44.96
CA SER A 687 -36.88 23.76 -46.33
C SER A 687 -37.94 24.37 -47.27
N ILE A 688 -39.19 24.50 -46.79
CA ILE A 688 -40.27 25.14 -47.54
C ILE A 688 -39.99 26.63 -47.74
N LEU A 689 -39.54 27.34 -46.69
CA LEU A 689 -39.18 28.76 -46.79
C LEU A 689 -38.05 28.98 -47.81
N ILE A 690 -37.00 28.17 -47.76
CA ILE A 690 -35.91 28.19 -48.75
C ILE A 690 -36.48 28.00 -50.16
N ALA A 691 -37.35 27.02 -50.37
CA ALA A 691 -37.90 26.78 -51.69
C ALA A 691 -38.84 27.89 -52.20
N VAL A 692 -39.66 28.49 -51.34
CA VAL A 692 -40.58 29.54 -51.76
C VAL A 692 -39.85 30.85 -52.06
N PHE A 693 -38.89 31.24 -51.21
CA PHE A 693 -38.21 32.54 -51.32
C PHE A 693 -36.95 32.51 -52.18
N LEU A 694 -36.16 31.44 -52.12
CA LEU A 694 -34.84 31.39 -52.77
C LEU A 694 -34.85 30.68 -54.13
N LYS A 695 -35.94 30.04 -54.54
CA LYS A 695 -36.02 29.39 -55.86
C LYS A 695 -35.74 30.35 -57.01
N LYS A 696 -36.37 31.54 -57.04
CA LYS A 696 -36.17 32.51 -58.13
C LYS A 696 -34.72 33.01 -58.26
N PRO A 697 -34.05 33.46 -57.18
CA PRO A 697 -32.65 33.88 -57.28
C PRO A 697 -31.70 32.72 -57.59
N ILE A 698 -31.91 31.55 -56.97
CA ILE A 698 -31.04 30.37 -57.19
C ILE A 698 -31.17 29.87 -58.63
N ASN A 699 -32.38 29.76 -59.16
CA ASN A 699 -32.60 29.33 -60.55
C ASN A 699 -31.87 30.25 -61.54
N LYS A 700 -31.90 31.58 -61.31
CA LYS A 700 -31.20 32.55 -62.17
C LYS A 700 -29.68 32.36 -62.17
N ILE A 701 -29.11 31.92 -61.06
CA ILE A 701 -27.67 31.64 -60.93
C ILE A 701 -27.33 30.31 -61.61
N LEU A 702 -28.16 29.29 -61.40
CA LEU A 702 -27.95 27.94 -61.91
C LEU A 702 -28.28 27.79 -63.40
N GLU A 703 -29.11 28.66 -63.98
CA GLU A 703 -29.54 28.59 -65.38
C GLU A 703 -28.37 28.49 -66.38
N LYS A 704 -27.28 29.22 -66.13
CA LYS A 704 -26.05 29.12 -66.93
C LYS A 704 -25.33 27.78 -66.79
N PHE A 705 -25.33 27.20 -65.58
CA PHE A 705 -24.70 25.92 -65.30
C PHE A 705 -25.53 24.78 -65.91
N THR A 706 -26.85 24.78 -65.68
CA THR A 706 -27.79 23.81 -66.23
C THR A 706 -27.74 23.78 -67.75
N LYS A 707 -27.78 24.94 -68.41
CA LYS A 707 -27.71 25.02 -69.87
C LYS A 707 -26.40 24.45 -70.44
N LYS A 708 -25.25 24.76 -69.82
CA LYS A 708 -23.95 24.19 -70.22
C LYS A 708 -23.86 22.68 -69.97
N PHE A 709 -24.52 22.19 -68.92
CA PHE A 709 -24.54 20.78 -68.59
C PHE A 709 -25.42 19.99 -69.58
N GLU A 710 -26.58 20.53 -69.95
CA GLU A 710 -27.44 19.99 -71.02
C GLU A 710 -26.71 19.98 -72.37
N GLU A 711 -25.96 21.05 -72.71
CA GLU A 711 -25.13 21.13 -73.91
C GLU A 711 -24.04 20.03 -73.98
N SER A 712 -23.67 19.42 -72.85
CA SER A 712 -22.69 18.33 -72.81
C SER A 712 -23.25 16.98 -73.27
N GLY A 713 -24.57 16.85 -73.41
CA GLY A 713 -25.24 15.59 -73.74
C GLY A 713 -25.24 14.53 -72.62
N LEU A 714 -24.73 14.89 -71.43
CA LEU A 714 -24.64 14.00 -70.26
C LEU A 714 -25.82 14.14 -69.28
N SER A 715 -26.74 15.07 -69.53
CA SER A 715 -27.98 15.24 -68.75
C SER A 715 -29.19 15.40 -69.65
N GLU A 716 -30.31 14.77 -69.25
CA GLU A 716 -31.64 15.09 -69.78
C GLU A 716 -32.12 16.47 -69.35
#